data_AF-A0A0E0GM13-F1
#
_entry.id   AF-A0A0E0GM13-F1
#
_cell.length_a   1.000
_cell.length_b   1.000
_cell.length_c   1.000
_cell.angle_alpha   90.00
_cell.angle_beta   90.00
_cell.angle_gamma   90.00
#
_symmetry.space_group_name_H-M   'P 1'
#
loop_
_entity.id
_entity.type
_entity.pdbx_description
1 polymer ?
#
loop_
_entity_poly.entity_id
_entity_poly.type
_entity_poly.pdbx_seq_one_letter_code
_entity_poly.pdbx_strand_id
1 'polypeptide(L)'
;MKRLAVGVWLAFAWTEQPAGDCGDSDSSHARTHAAVEIAPARLLPPHPHPLDLAGFRRSLDLAASSSWESPSPPQDSNREAAGRRRSSLWWSSLTNRCGRMRGPVRWAVVVVVMAMVEAAAGRFVVEKNSLRVTSPEGIKGKYECAIGNFGVPQYGGTLHGWVEYPKSNQKACKSFEDFDISFKSTRSGGRPKFVLIDRGQCYFTTKAWNAQNAGAAAVLVVDDKSEPLITMDNPDDAGTEHLENITIPSVLITKKLGDDLKKSAENGDMVSVLLDWRESLPHPDERVEYEFWTNSNDECGPKCDMQMDFVKSFRGTAQILEKKGYTQFTPHYITWYCPEAFVVSKQCKSQCINHGRYCAPDPEQDFSQGYDGKDVVVQNLHQICVFKAANESGKPWLWWDYVHDFSIRCPMKEKKYTPECAVHVIKSLGLDVEKIKKCVGDPEADEENPVLKAEQDAQIGHDKRGDVTILPTLVINNRQYRGKLDKSAVLKAVCAGFEETTEPAICLSEDVQTNECLENNGGCWQDRDNNVTACKDTFRGRVCECPVVKGVKFVGDGYTNCEASGIGRCEIKNGGCWKETRNGKTISACSNEVSEGCKCPPGFKGDGIKSCEDIDECKEKLYCQCKGCSCENTWGSYECSCGGKEATSAVGWSFLWVIFFGLVLAGVGAYAVYKYRLRSYMDSEIRAIMAQYMPLDNQEAANQHHVAHAGDDI
;
A
#
# COMPACT_ATOMS: atom_id res chain seq x y z
N MET A 1 -22.95 -37.67 -25.10
CA MET A 1 -23.00 -37.62 -26.57
C MET A 1 -24.37 -37.11 -27.00
N LYS A 2 -24.36 -36.13 -27.92
CA LYS A 2 -25.42 -35.68 -28.85
C LYS A 2 -26.73 -35.08 -28.28
N ARG A 3 -26.95 -33.84 -28.75
CA ARG A 3 -28.09 -32.93 -28.63
C ARG A 3 -29.38 -33.48 -29.24
N LEU A 4 -30.52 -33.00 -28.73
CA LEU A 4 -31.73 -32.53 -29.44
C LEU A 4 -32.82 -32.30 -28.37
N ALA A 5 -33.77 -31.37 -28.39
CA ALA A 5 -33.95 -30.03 -28.93
C ALA A 5 -35.37 -29.60 -28.49
N VAL A 6 -35.66 -28.30 -28.59
CA VAL A 6 -37.01 -27.70 -28.77
C VAL A 6 -37.97 -27.57 -27.58
N GLY A 7 -38.53 -26.36 -27.48
CA GLY A 7 -39.81 -26.01 -26.83
C GLY A 7 -39.79 -24.54 -26.38
N VAL A 8 -39.90 -23.53 -27.25
CA VAL A 8 -41.15 -22.90 -27.76
C VAL A 8 -42.45 -23.38 -27.10
N TRP A 9 -43.20 -22.45 -26.48
CA TRP A 9 -44.63 -22.11 -26.66
C TRP A 9 -44.82 -20.73 -25.96
N LEU A 10 -45.08 -19.64 -26.72
CA LEU A 10 -46.41 -19.07 -27.05
C LEU A 10 -47.13 -18.47 -25.83
N ALA A 11 -47.76 -17.30 -25.82
CA ALA A 11 -47.87 -16.09 -26.64
C ALA A 11 -48.98 -15.23 -25.99
N PHE A 12 -48.98 -13.91 -26.15
CA PHE A 12 -50.16 -13.02 -26.30
C PHE A 12 -49.60 -11.61 -26.58
N ALA A 13 -49.55 -11.18 -27.86
CA ALA A 13 -50.49 -10.27 -28.55
C ALA A 13 -50.58 -8.89 -27.84
N TRP A 14 -50.22 -7.76 -28.46
CA TRP A 14 -50.87 -7.02 -29.57
C TRP A 14 -49.80 -6.20 -30.34
N THR A 15 -49.62 -6.28 -31.68
CA THR A 15 -50.24 -5.46 -32.77
C THR A 15 -50.33 -3.96 -32.43
N GLU A 16 -49.70 -2.99 -33.11
CA GLU A 16 -49.68 -2.68 -34.56
C GLU A 16 -48.39 -1.94 -35.01
N GLN A 17 -48.04 -2.12 -36.28
CA GLN A 17 -47.14 -1.34 -37.17
C GLN A 17 -48.05 -0.46 -38.10
N PRO A 18 -47.61 0.36 -39.11
CA PRO A 18 -46.25 0.64 -39.63
C PRO A 18 -45.96 2.11 -40.11
N ALA A 19 -44.72 2.32 -40.57
CA ALA A 19 -44.26 3.05 -41.79
C ALA A 19 -44.26 4.59 -41.96
N GLY A 20 -43.12 5.05 -42.52
CA GLY A 20 -42.97 6.16 -43.48
C GLY A 20 -42.37 7.45 -42.90
N ASP A 21 -41.68 8.33 -43.61
CA ASP A 21 -40.84 8.31 -44.81
C ASP A 21 -40.13 9.70 -44.85
N CYS A 22 -39.28 9.93 -45.84
CA CYS A 22 -38.38 11.08 -46.07
C CYS A 22 -38.98 12.52 -46.01
N GLY A 23 -38.12 13.53 -45.81
CA GLY A 23 -38.43 14.93 -46.13
C GLY A 23 -37.39 15.98 -45.70
N ASP A 24 -36.82 16.66 -46.71
CA ASP A 24 -35.73 17.64 -46.73
C ASP A 24 -36.02 19.07 -46.23
N SER A 25 -34.91 19.83 -46.11
CA SER A 25 -34.69 21.29 -46.27
C SER A 25 -34.96 22.20 -45.04
N ASP A 26 -34.22 23.29 -44.77
CA ASP A 26 -33.48 24.18 -45.66
C ASP A 26 -32.54 25.16 -44.90
N SER A 27 -31.63 25.78 -45.66
CA SER A 27 -30.93 27.08 -45.45
C SER A 27 -29.84 27.17 -44.35
N SER A 28 -28.54 27.40 -44.62
CA SER A 28 -27.78 28.35 -45.47
C SER A 28 -27.60 29.76 -44.87
N HIS A 29 -26.39 30.06 -44.38
CA HIS A 29 -25.54 31.26 -44.68
C HIS A 29 -24.33 31.23 -43.71
N ALA A 30 -23.15 30.80 -44.15
CA ALA A 30 -22.12 31.52 -44.93
C ALA A 30 -21.36 32.57 -44.09
N ARG A 31 -20.10 32.27 -43.70
CA ARG A 31 -18.81 32.70 -44.35
C ARG A 31 -18.31 34.03 -43.73
N THR A 32 -17.03 34.32 -43.50
CA THR A 32 -15.75 33.79 -44.02
C THR A 32 -14.58 34.42 -43.24
N HIS A 33 -13.51 33.63 -43.05
CA HIS A 33 -12.06 33.92 -43.14
C HIS A 33 -11.53 35.37 -43.06
N ALA A 34 -10.44 35.55 -42.29
CA ALA A 34 -9.10 35.84 -42.82
C ALA A 34 -8.01 35.79 -41.73
N ALA A 35 -6.86 35.20 -42.09
CA ALA A 35 -5.61 35.23 -41.35
C ALA A 35 -4.74 36.40 -41.84
N VAL A 36 -4.01 37.08 -40.94
CA VAL A 36 -2.85 37.94 -41.26
C VAL A 36 -1.88 37.96 -40.07
N GLU A 37 -0.63 37.57 -40.28
CA GLU A 37 0.55 37.84 -39.44
C GLU A 37 0.87 39.35 -39.41
N ILE A 38 1.49 39.86 -38.32
CA ILE A 38 2.56 40.89 -38.28
C ILE A 38 2.84 41.27 -36.80
N ALA A 39 4.11 41.23 -36.39
CA ALA A 39 4.69 41.98 -35.26
C ALA A 39 5.58 43.13 -35.83
N PRO A 40 6.18 44.09 -35.06
CA PRO A 40 6.10 44.46 -33.63
C PRO A 40 5.95 46.00 -33.37
N ALA A 41 5.94 46.43 -32.09
CA ALA A 41 6.65 47.61 -31.51
C ALA A 41 5.86 48.54 -30.53
N ARG A 42 6.43 48.63 -29.31
CA ARG A 42 6.72 49.80 -28.42
C ARG A 42 5.72 50.94 -28.22
N LEU A 43 5.44 51.22 -26.93
CA LEU A 43 5.46 52.57 -26.32
C LEU A 43 5.87 52.47 -24.82
N LEU A 44 6.69 53.43 -24.37
CA LEU A 44 7.22 53.73 -23.02
C LEU A 44 7.14 55.29 -22.89
N PRO A 45 7.45 55.97 -21.75
CA PRO A 45 7.39 55.66 -20.30
C PRO A 45 6.63 56.83 -19.56
N PRO A 46 6.85 57.28 -18.28
CA PRO A 46 8.14 57.58 -17.60
C PRO A 46 8.28 57.18 -16.09
N HIS A 47 9.54 57.15 -15.64
CA HIS A 47 10.03 57.19 -14.24
C HIS A 47 10.03 58.64 -13.68
N PRO A 48 10.24 58.88 -12.36
CA PRO A 48 11.60 59.10 -11.83
C PRO A 48 11.88 58.47 -10.44
N HIS A 49 13.13 58.67 -9.99
CA HIS A 49 13.95 57.91 -9.05
C HIS A 49 14.29 58.77 -7.78
N PRO A 50 15.27 58.44 -6.91
CA PRO A 50 15.17 58.42 -5.44
C PRO A 50 15.86 59.60 -4.71
N LEU A 51 15.83 59.62 -3.37
CA LEU A 51 16.71 60.46 -2.54
C LEU A 51 17.24 59.72 -1.29
N ASP A 52 18.56 59.77 -1.16
CA ASP A 52 19.43 59.54 0.00
C ASP A 52 19.08 60.41 1.21
N LEU A 53 19.45 59.95 2.41
CA LEU A 53 20.11 60.80 3.42
C LEU A 53 20.93 59.95 4.41
N ALA A 54 22.21 60.33 4.52
CA ALA A 54 23.25 59.74 5.34
C ALA A 54 23.29 60.32 6.78
N GLY A 55 23.98 59.62 7.70
CA GLY A 55 24.91 60.29 8.62
C GLY A 55 24.92 59.94 10.12
N PHE A 56 26.00 59.24 10.52
CA PHE A 56 27.00 59.65 11.54
C PHE A 56 26.87 59.37 13.06
N ARG A 57 28.03 58.91 13.60
CA ARG A 57 28.59 58.84 14.99
C ARG A 57 28.11 57.71 15.93
N ARG A 58 28.98 56.77 16.35
CA ARG A 58 30.21 56.75 17.19
C ARG A 58 29.94 56.58 18.69
N SER A 59 30.42 55.44 19.20
CA SER A 59 31.19 55.20 20.45
C SER A 59 30.68 55.76 21.79
N LEU A 60 30.41 54.87 22.75
CA LEU A 60 31.02 54.92 24.09
C LEU A 60 30.78 53.63 24.91
N ASP A 61 31.78 53.33 25.72
CA ASP A 61 32.10 52.11 26.44
C ASP A 61 31.41 51.96 27.82
N LEU A 62 31.60 50.75 28.39
CA LEU A 62 31.83 50.40 29.81
C LEU A 62 30.64 50.33 30.79
N ALA A 63 30.36 49.10 31.25
CA ALA A 63 30.53 48.59 32.64
C ALA A 63 29.78 47.24 32.80
N ALA A 64 30.49 46.10 32.85
CA ALA A 64 30.92 45.39 34.08
C ALA A 64 29.74 44.85 34.91
N SER A 65 29.47 43.54 34.96
CA SER A 65 30.08 42.51 35.86
C SER A 65 28.92 41.52 36.17
N SER A 66 29.03 40.23 36.48
CA SER A 66 30.10 39.35 36.94
C SER A 66 29.59 37.88 36.94
N SER A 67 30.53 36.93 36.81
CA SER A 67 30.56 35.60 37.47
C SER A 67 29.53 34.55 37.00
N TRP A 68 29.83 33.28 36.71
CA TRP A 68 30.81 32.33 37.28
C TRP A 68 31.31 31.35 36.21
N GLU A 69 32.63 31.20 36.07
CA GLU A 69 33.31 30.03 35.49
C GLU A 69 33.69 29.06 36.62
N SER A 70 33.68 27.75 36.37
CA SER A 70 34.46 26.72 37.08
C SER A 70 34.33 25.33 36.42
N PRO A 71 35.33 24.44 36.54
CA PRO A 71 36.16 24.06 35.40
C PRO A 71 36.34 22.54 35.16
N SER A 72 36.95 22.21 34.03
CA SER A 72 37.52 20.91 33.65
C SER A 72 38.77 20.54 34.47
N PRO A 73 39.08 19.25 34.71
CA PRO A 73 40.30 18.83 35.40
C PRO A 73 41.45 18.51 34.42
N PRO A 74 42.72 18.78 34.78
CA PRO A 74 43.89 18.45 33.97
C PRO A 74 44.55 17.11 34.36
N GLN A 75 45.33 16.58 33.41
CA GLN A 75 46.20 15.40 33.51
C GLN A 75 47.60 15.72 34.10
N ASP A 76 48.15 14.68 34.75
CA ASP A 76 49.55 14.24 34.87
C ASP A 76 50.61 15.07 35.64
N SER A 77 51.22 14.48 36.68
CA SER A 77 52.43 13.65 36.51
C SER A 77 53.20 13.36 37.83
N ASN A 78 53.82 12.17 37.85
CA ASN A 78 55.08 11.76 38.51
C ASN A 78 55.12 10.93 39.83
N ARG A 79 55.73 9.75 39.63
CA ARG A 79 56.74 8.99 40.43
C ARG A 79 56.36 7.63 41.03
N GLU A 80 56.76 6.61 40.27
CA GLU A 80 57.68 5.51 40.59
C GLU A 80 57.44 4.58 41.82
N ALA A 81 57.37 3.29 41.46
CA ALA A 81 58.09 2.15 42.03
C ALA A 81 57.33 1.12 42.89
N ALA A 82 57.76 -0.13 42.66
CA ALA A 82 57.60 -1.36 43.44
C ALA A 82 56.27 -2.12 43.31
N GLY A 83 56.33 -3.20 42.54
CA GLY A 83 55.35 -4.27 42.62
C GLY A 83 55.54 -5.20 43.83
N ARG A 84 54.50 -6.04 44.01
CA ARG A 84 54.48 -7.39 44.59
C ARG A 84 53.80 -7.55 45.96
N ARG A 85 52.88 -8.52 45.96
CA ARG A 85 52.20 -9.25 47.06
C ARG A 85 50.85 -8.65 47.51
N ARG A 86 49.76 -9.31 47.12
CA ARG A 86 49.10 -10.46 47.79
C ARG A 86 48.33 -10.02 49.04
N SER A 87 47.02 -10.13 48.88
CA SER A 87 46.07 -10.75 49.80
C SER A 87 45.80 -10.13 51.17
N SER A 88 44.50 -10.06 51.42
CA SER A 88 43.80 -10.29 52.68
C SER A 88 43.43 -9.06 53.51
N LEU A 89 42.10 -8.96 53.72
CA LEU A 89 41.41 -8.23 54.78
C LEU A 89 41.41 -6.72 54.49
N TRP A 90 40.31 -6.09 54.12
CA TRP A 90 39.21 -5.73 55.02
C TRP A 90 37.97 -5.42 54.17
N TRP A 91 36.96 -6.31 54.19
CA TRP A 91 35.57 -5.97 53.88
C TRP A 91 34.71 -6.67 54.92
N SER A 92 34.57 -6.03 56.07
CA SER A 92 33.61 -6.41 57.11
C SER A 92 33.02 -5.14 57.71
N SER A 93 32.03 -4.56 57.03
CA SER A 93 31.07 -3.62 57.64
C SER A 93 29.99 -3.27 56.62
N LEU A 94 28.93 -4.09 56.54
CA LEU A 94 27.52 -3.71 56.31
C LEU A 94 26.67 -4.97 56.04
N THR A 95 26.61 -5.86 57.03
CA THR A 95 25.52 -6.83 57.18
C THR A 95 25.20 -6.95 58.65
N ASN A 96 24.53 -5.95 59.21
CA ASN A 96 23.94 -6.04 60.56
C ASN A 96 22.60 -5.32 60.60
N ARG A 97 21.61 -5.90 59.91
CA ARG A 97 20.19 -6.03 60.33
C ARG A 97 19.35 -6.50 59.16
N CYS A 98 19.19 -7.81 59.00
CA CYS A 98 17.89 -8.45 58.77
C CYS A 98 18.05 -9.98 58.83
N GLY A 99 17.01 -10.65 59.30
CA GLY A 99 17.03 -12.04 59.76
C GLY A 99 17.37 -13.08 58.69
N ARG A 100 17.89 -14.18 59.22
CA ARG A 100 18.18 -15.49 58.64
C ARG A 100 17.07 -15.99 57.69
N MET A 101 17.29 -15.94 56.38
CA MET A 101 16.55 -16.73 55.39
C MET A 101 17.48 -17.75 54.72
N ARG A 102 16.98 -19.00 54.62
CA ARG A 102 17.69 -20.19 54.13
C ARG A 102 18.04 -20.08 52.63
N GLY A 103 19.09 -20.81 52.24
CA GLY A 103 19.77 -20.81 50.95
C GLY A 103 18.97 -20.91 49.64
N PRO A 104 17.76 -21.50 49.53
CA PRO A 104 17.03 -21.52 48.26
C PRO A 104 16.42 -20.16 47.87
N VAL A 105 16.14 -19.26 48.84
CA VAL A 105 15.49 -17.97 48.57
C VAL A 105 16.44 -16.96 47.92
N ARG A 106 17.73 -17.02 48.25
CA ARG A 106 18.75 -16.14 47.64
C ARG A 106 18.99 -16.45 46.17
N TRP A 107 18.96 -17.72 45.78
CA TRP A 107 19.06 -18.11 44.37
C TRP A 107 17.80 -17.74 43.59
N ALA A 108 16.62 -17.92 44.18
CA ALA A 108 15.37 -17.48 43.55
C ALA A 108 15.33 -15.97 43.32
N VAL A 109 15.77 -15.16 44.29
CA VAL A 109 15.82 -13.69 44.12
C VAL A 109 16.83 -13.26 43.06
N VAL A 110 18.00 -13.90 42.96
CA VAL A 110 18.98 -13.58 41.92
C VAL A 110 18.51 -14.00 40.53
N VAL A 111 17.81 -15.14 40.40
CA VAL A 111 17.23 -15.59 39.14
C VAL A 111 16.05 -14.72 38.72
N VAL A 112 15.20 -14.29 39.67
CA VAL A 112 14.10 -13.35 39.39
C VAL A 112 14.64 -11.97 39.01
N VAL A 113 15.72 -11.49 39.65
CA VAL A 113 16.35 -10.22 39.29
C VAL A 113 17.04 -10.30 37.93
N MET A 114 17.71 -11.41 37.58
CA MET A 114 18.25 -11.59 36.22
C MET A 114 17.15 -11.73 35.15
N ALA A 115 16.04 -12.42 35.47
CA ALA A 115 14.88 -12.51 34.58
C ALA A 115 14.16 -11.15 34.41
N MET A 116 14.17 -10.29 35.42
CA MET A 116 13.66 -8.92 35.33
C MET A 116 14.61 -7.96 34.59
N VAL A 117 15.91 -8.22 34.59
CA VAL A 117 16.89 -7.41 33.84
C VAL A 117 16.78 -7.67 32.32
N GLU A 118 16.37 -8.87 31.89
CA GLU A 118 16.03 -9.12 30.47
C GLU A 118 14.70 -8.46 30.04
N ALA A 119 13.82 -8.11 30.98
CA ALA A 119 12.54 -7.47 30.70
C ALA A 119 12.60 -5.93 30.63
N ALA A 120 13.71 -5.32 31.07
CA ALA A 120 13.86 -3.86 31.16
C ALA A 120 14.77 -3.24 30.09
N ALA A 121 15.11 -3.99 29.04
CA ALA A 121 15.61 -3.37 27.81
C ALA A 121 14.39 -2.92 27.00
N GLY A 122 14.08 -1.61 27.03
CA GLY A 122 13.15 -1.01 26.07
C GLY A 122 13.54 -1.47 24.67
N ARG A 123 12.66 -2.21 24.00
CA ARG A 123 12.92 -2.79 22.69
C ARG A 123 12.71 -1.70 21.64
N PHE A 124 13.67 -0.79 21.52
CA PHE A 124 13.76 0.08 20.35
C PHE A 124 14.12 -0.79 19.14
N VAL A 125 13.10 -1.34 18.50
CA VAL A 125 13.25 -2.07 17.25
C VAL A 125 13.49 -1.02 16.16
N VAL A 126 14.76 -0.82 15.81
CA VAL A 126 15.09 -0.01 14.64
C VAL A 126 14.73 -0.78 13.38
N GLU A 127 13.99 -0.12 12.49
CA GLU A 127 13.61 -0.68 11.21
C GLU A 127 14.87 -0.97 10.39
N LYS A 128 15.16 -2.26 10.24
CA LYS A 128 16.30 -2.76 9.48
C LYS A 128 15.89 -2.80 8.02
N ASN A 129 16.28 -1.78 7.27
CA ASN A 129 16.29 -1.87 5.81
C ASN A 129 17.57 -2.55 5.34
N SER A 130 17.50 -3.19 4.16
CA SER A 130 18.66 -3.80 3.56
C SER A 130 19.38 -2.79 2.67
N LEU A 131 20.46 -2.22 3.19
CA LEU A 131 21.47 -1.58 2.36
C LEU A 131 22.35 -2.68 1.75
N ARG A 132 22.51 -2.69 0.44
CA ARG A 132 23.36 -3.67 -0.25
C ARG A 132 24.60 -3.00 -0.82
N VAL A 133 25.76 -3.40 -0.34
CA VAL A 133 27.03 -3.04 -0.98
C VAL A 133 27.23 -4.00 -2.16
N THR A 134 27.34 -3.46 -3.36
CA THR A 134 27.49 -4.25 -4.61
C THR A 134 28.94 -4.34 -5.06
N SER A 135 29.80 -3.39 -4.65
CA SER A 135 31.24 -3.35 -4.94
C SER A 135 31.96 -2.55 -3.84
N PRO A 136 33.21 -2.89 -3.49
CA PRO A 136 34.04 -4.01 -3.98
C PRO A 136 33.67 -5.38 -3.34
N GLU A 137 34.14 -6.49 -3.92
CA GLU A 137 33.82 -7.86 -3.46
C GLU A 137 34.17 -8.12 -1.98
N GLY A 138 35.22 -7.48 -1.45
CA GLY A 138 35.66 -7.67 -0.05
C GLY A 138 34.67 -7.19 1.00
N ILE A 139 33.78 -6.24 0.67
CA ILE A 139 32.75 -5.70 1.56
C ILE A 139 31.34 -5.83 0.95
N LYS A 140 31.21 -6.67 -0.07
CA LYS A 140 29.94 -6.94 -0.74
C LYS A 140 29.03 -7.73 0.19
N GLY A 141 27.83 -7.24 0.40
CA GLY A 141 26.91 -7.86 1.35
C GLY A 141 25.63 -7.07 1.54
N LYS A 142 24.69 -7.67 2.27
CA LYS A 142 23.52 -6.97 2.80
C LYS A 142 23.84 -6.53 4.23
N TYR A 143 23.54 -5.28 4.53
CA TYR A 143 23.79 -4.66 5.81
C TYR A 143 22.51 -4.00 6.33
N GLU A 144 22.41 -3.96 7.65
CA GLU A 144 21.34 -3.25 8.33
C GLU A 144 21.62 -1.74 8.32
N CYS A 145 20.58 -0.96 8.09
CA CYS A 145 20.62 0.48 8.15
C CYS A 145 19.30 1.04 8.68
N ALA A 146 19.32 2.26 9.22
CA ALA A 146 18.14 2.95 9.74
C ALA A 146 17.83 4.17 8.88
N ILE A 147 16.59 4.28 8.40
CA ILE A 147 16.15 5.43 7.61
C ILE A 147 15.81 6.60 8.53
N GLY A 148 16.13 7.83 8.14
CA GLY A 148 15.72 9.02 8.88
C GLY A 148 14.22 9.32 8.77
N ASN A 149 13.68 10.00 9.78
CA ASN A 149 12.30 10.50 9.81
C ASN A 149 12.10 11.76 8.93
N PHE A 150 12.94 11.95 7.91
CA PHE A 150 12.96 13.11 7.02
C PHE A 150 13.52 12.69 5.66
N GLY A 151 13.36 13.54 4.66
CA GLY A 151 13.65 13.14 3.27
C GLY A 151 12.54 12.27 2.68
N VAL A 152 12.71 11.88 1.42
CA VAL A 152 11.74 11.07 0.68
C VAL A 152 12.39 9.74 0.29
N PRO A 153 12.29 8.70 1.14
CA PRO A 153 12.69 7.36 0.74
C PRO A 153 11.80 6.85 -0.40
N GLN A 154 12.39 6.04 -1.27
CA GLN A 154 11.72 5.56 -2.48
C GLN A 154 11.03 4.22 -2.20
N TYR A 155 10.02 4.21 -1.32
CA TYR A 155 9.20 3.02 -1.05
C TYR A 155 8.70 2.39 -2.36
N GLY A 156 8.80 1.06 -2.46
CA GLY A 156 8.50 0.30 -3.68
C GLY A 156 9.58 0.37 -4.76
N GLY A 157 10.70 1.07 -4.53
CA GLY A 157 11.77 1.27 -5.50
C GLY A 157 13.18 1.01 -4.95
N THR A 158 14.18 1.35 -5.76
CA THR A 158 15.60 1.25 -5.39
C THR A 158 16.37 2.48 -5.85
N LEU A 159 17.45 2.81 -5.15
CA LEU A 159 18.38 3.87 -5.54
C LEU A 159 19.79 3.31 -5.53
N HIS A 160 20.45 3.37 -6.68
CA HIS A 160 21.80 2.86 -6.86
C HIS A 160 22.76 4.03 -7.06
N GLY A 161 23.82 4.07 -6.27
CA GLY A 161 24.77 5.17 -6.28
C GLY A 161 26.18 4.76 -5.90
N TRP A 162 27.12 5.67 -6.16
CA TRP A 162 28.51 5.53 -5.75
C TRP A 162 28.76 6.30 -4.46
N VAL A 163 29.43 5.66 -3.51
CA VAL A 163 29.75 6.28 -2.23
C VAL A 163 30.96 7.19 -2.39
N GLU A 164 30.84 8.41 -1.89
CA GLU A 164 31.90 9.40 -1.89
C GLU A 164 32.11 9.92 -0.45
N TYR A 165 33.34 9.78 0.03
CA TYR A 165 33.73 10.28 1.35
C TYR A 165 34.52 11.59 1.17
N PRO A 166 34.00 12.73 1.65
CA PRO A 166 34.61 14.03 1.40
C PRO A 166 35.92 14.19 2.19
N LYS A 167 36.93 14.78 1.56
CA LYS A 167 38.25 15.02 2.18
C LYS A 167 38.20 16.07 3.30
N SER A 168 37.30 17.04 3.17
CA SER A 168 37.06 18.12 4.12
C SER A 168 35.58 18.16 4.49
N ASN A 169 35.24 18.73 5.65
CA ASN A 169 33.85 18.80 6.13
C ASN A 169 33.17 17.42 6.25
N GLN A 170 33.90 16.41 6.75
CA GLN A 170 33.42 15.03 6.92
C GLN A 170 32.17 14.90 7.81
N LYS A 171 31.93 15.87 8.69
CA LYS A 171 30.73 15.95 9.54
C LYS A 171 29.59 16.76 8.92
N ALA A 172 29.81 17.38 7.76
CA ALA A 172 28.80 18.14 7.00
C ALA A 172 28.03 19.21 7.81
N CYS A 173 28.68 19.85 8.78
CA CYS A 173 28.05 20.89 9.60
C CYS A 173 28.17 22.30 9.01
N LYS A 174 28.89 22.43 7.90
CA LYS A 174 29.03 23.65 7.10
C LYS A 174 28.62 23.37 5.66
N SER A 175 28.40 24.43 4.87
CA SER A 175 28.19 24.29 3.44
C SER A 175 29.41 23.62 2.79
N PHE A 176 29.21 22.71 1.85
CA PHE A 176 30.30 22.12 1.07
C PHE A 176 30.83 23.09 0.00
N GLU A 177 30.06 24.11 -0.36
CA GLU A 177 30.50 25.19 -1.25
C GLU A 177 31.68 25.96 -0.65
N ASP A 178 31.71 26.13 0.67
CA ASP A 178 32.81 26.76 1.41
C ASP A 178 34.15 26.00 1.27
N PHE A 179 34.10 24.75 0.80
CA PHE A 179 35.25 23.87 0.60
C PHE A 179 35.47 23.52 -0.88
N ASP A 180 34.78 24.19 -1.81
CA ASP A 180 34.79 23.89 -3.25
C ASP A 180 34.43 22.42 -3.58
N ILE A 181 33.57 21.80 -2.76
CA ILE A 181 33.11 20.41 -2.94
C ILE A 181 31.72 20.41 -3.57
N SER A 182 31.54 19.68 -4.68
CA SER A 182 30.24 19.41 -5.29
C SER A 182 30.09 17.94 -5.65
N PHE A 183 28.92 17.39 -5.36
CA PHE A 183 28.52 16.02 -5.68
C PHE A 183 27.59 15.94 -6.90
N LYS A 184 27.34 17.08 -7.57
CA LYS A 184 26.55 17.10 -8.81
C LYS A 184 27.27 16.28 -9.88
N SER A 185 26.52 15.42 -10.56
CA SER A 185 27.05 14.71 -11.72
C SER A 185 27.32 15.71 -12.86
N THR A 186 28.59 15.92 -13.18
CA THR A 186 29.05 16.88 -14.21
C THR A 186 28.95 16.35 -15.64
N ARG A 187 28.54 15.08 -15.82
CA ARG A 187 28.37 14.44 -17.13
C ARG A 187 27.01 13.77 -17.23
N SER A 188 26.36 13.90 -18.38
CA SER A 188 25.14 13.15 -18.72
C SER A 188 25.40 11.65 -18.58
N GLY A 189 24.59 10.95 -17.79
CA GLY A 189 24.76 9.52 -17.48
C GLY A 189 25.65 9.22 -16.25
N GLY A 190 26.10 10.24 -15.52
CA GLY A 190 26.78 10.05 -14.23
C GLY A 190 25.86 9.36 -13.21
N ARG A 191 26.39 8.39 -12.46
CA ARG A 191 25.61 7.73 -11.41
C ARG A 191 25.38 8.67 -10.23
N PRO A 192 24.21 8.53 -9.55
CA PRO A 192 23.93 9.24 -8.31
C PRO A 192 25.07 9.09 -7.28
N LYS A 193 25.41 10.18 -6.58
CA LYS A 193 26.46 10.22 -5.56
C LYS A 193 25.85 10.10 -4.17
N PHE A 194 26.31 9.12 -3.40
CA PHE A 194 25.92 8.90 -2.01
C PHE A 194 27.04 9.44 -1.11
N VAL A 195 26.75 10.44 -0.30
CA VAL A 195 27.78 11.07 0.52
C VAL A 195 27.87 10.36 1.86
N LEU A 196 29.06 9.90 2.21
CA LEU A 196 29.37 9.28 3.49
C LEU A 196 29.78 10.37 4.50
N ILE A 197 29.08 10.48 5.63
CA ILE A 197 29.22 11.59 6.58
C ILE A 197 29.34 11.04 8.00
N ASP A 198 30.17 11.66 8.83
CA ASP A 198 30.34 11.28 10.23
C ASP A 198 29.30 11.90 11.16
N ARG A 199 28.83 11.11 12.14
CA ARG A 199 27.97 11.58 13.24
C ARG A 199 28.71 12.59 14.14
N GLY A 200 27.95 13.53 14.72
CA GLY A 200 28.41 14.51 15.70
C GLY A 200 28.47 15.96 15.20
N GLN A 201 28.78 16.89 16.11
CA GLN A 201 28.85 18.37 15.95
C GLN A 201 27.55 19.12 15.60
N CYS A 202 26.70 18.54 14.76
CA CYS A 202 25.43 19.14 14.33
C CYS A 202 24.36 18.07 14.13
N TYR A 203 23.11 18.51 13.97
CA TYR A 203 21.94 17.68 13.77
C TYR A 203 21.95 16.92 12.44
N PHE A 204 21.20 15.81 12.37
CA PHE A 204 21.12 14.98 11.17
C PHE A 204 20.50 15.71 9.98
N THR A 205 19.50 16.55 10.22
CA THR A 205 18.84 17.38 9.19
C THR A 205 19.82 18.36 8.55
N THR A 206 20.66 19.03 9.34
CA THR A 206 21.72 19.94 8.83
C THR A 206 22.71 19.21 7.92
N LYS A 207 23.11 18.00 8.29
CA LYS A 207 24.01 17.16 7.47
C LYS A 207 23.38 16.82 6.12
N ALA A 208 22.12 16.37 6.15
CA ALA A 208 21.38 16.01 4.96
C ALA A 208 21.15 17.23 4.04
N TRP A 209 20.78 18.38 4.62
CA TRP A 209 20.60 19.63 3.90
C TRP A 209 21.87 20.10 3.19
N ASN A 210 23.00 20.14 3.90
CA ASN A 210 24.27 20.57 3.31
C ASN A 210 24.72 19.63 2.18
N ALA A 211 24.57 18.32 2.36
CA ALA A 211 24.88 17.34 1.32
C ALA A 211 23.95 17.48 0.10
N GLN A 212 22.64 17.71 0.32
CA GLN A 212 21.67 17.94 -0.73
C GLN A 212 22.01 19.17 -1.58
N ASN A 213 22.31 20.30 -0.94
CA ASN A 213 22.68 21.54 -1.63
C ASN A 213 23.95 21.36 -2.48
N ALA A 214 24.88 20.54 -2.00
CA ALA A 214 26.09 20.17 -2.74
C ALA A 214 25.82 19.21 -3.92
N GLY A 215 24.60 18.69 -4.07
CA GLY A 215 24.17 17.81 -5.17
C GLY A 215 24.21 16.32 -4.88
N ALA A 216 24.27 15.93 -3.60
CA ALA A 216 24.16 14.52 -3.21
C ALA A 216 22.79 13.95 -3.61
N ALA A 217 22.75 12.66 -3.94
CA ALA A 217 21.50 11.95 -4.20
C ALA A 217 21.01 11.16 -2.98
N ALA A 218 21.89 10.84 -2.04
CA ALA A 218 21.58 10.24 -0.76
C ALA A 218 22.70 10.53 0.25
N VAL A 219 22.40 10.38 1.55
CA VAL A 219 23.37 10.52 2.63
C VAL A 219 23.45 9.25 3.46
N LEU A 220 24.67 8.77 3.68
CA LEU A 220 25.00 7.68 4.59
C LEU A 220 25.70 8.26 5.82
N VAL A 221 24.99 8.36 6.94
CA VAL A 221 25.56 8.84 8.21
C VAL A 221 26.20 7.66 8.93
N VAL A 222 27.49 7.77 9.24
CA VAL A 222 28.26 6.78 9.97
C VAL A 222 28.15 7.05 11.46
N ASP A 223 27.69 6.05 12.21
CA ASP A 223 27.65 6.13 13.66
C ASP A 223 29.07 6.22 14.25
N ASP A 224 29.24 7.04 15.29
CA ASP A 224 30.50 7.20 16.02
C ASP A 224 30.68 6.15 17.12
N LYS A 225 29.60 5.47 17.51
CA LYS A 225 29.58 4.43 18.53
C LYS A 225 29.25 3.06 17.95
N SER A 226 29.78 2.01 18.58
CA SER A 226 29.42 0.63 18.28
C SER A 226 28.18 0.23 19.09
N GLU A 227 27.04 0.82 18.78
CA GLU A 227 25.75 0.58 19.41
C GLU A 227 24.73 0.02 18.40
N PRO A 228 23.61 -0.57 18.85
CA PRO A 228 22.48 -0.83 17.96
C PRO A 228 22.10 0.47 17.25
N LEU A 229 21.76 0.39 15.96
CA LEU A 229 21.30 1.55 15.20
C LEU A 229 20.17 2.25 15.95
N ILE A 230 20.09 3.57 15.82
CA ILE A 230 19.03 4.39 16.36
C ILE A 230 18.20 5.02 15.22
N THR A 231 16.99 5.45 15.53
CA THR A 231 16.23 6.30 14.62
C THR A 231 16.90 7.67 14.55
N MET A 232 17.17 8.17 13.35
CA MET A 232 17.57 9.56 13.17
C MET A 232 16.33 10.45 13.29
N ASP A 233 16.13 10.97 14.50
CA ASP A 233 15.10 11.93 14.82
C ASP A 233 15.72 13.23 15.35
N ASN A 234 14.96 14.33 15.26
CA ASN A 234 15.38 15.64 15.73
C ASN A 234 14.58 16.00 17.00
N PRO A 235 15.22 15.97 18.19
CA PRO A 235 14.49 16.01 19.46
C PRO A 235 13.74 17.34 19.69
N ASP A 236 14.28 18.48 19.25
CA ASP A 236 13.73 19.82 19.52
C ASP A 236 13.60 20.70 18.26
N ASP A 237 12.98 21.89 18.39
CA ASP A 237 12.89 22.94 17.36
C ASP A 237 14.25 23.41 16.81
N ALA A 238 15.35 23.05 17.49
CA ALA A 238 16.70 23.28 17.01
C ALA A 238 17.03 22.35 15.82
N GLY A 239 17.16 22.91 14.62
CA GLY A 239 17.53 22.16 13.40
C GLY A 239 16.35 21.70 12.55
N THR A 240 15.13 22.23 12.81
CA THR A 240 13.94 22.01 11.98
C THR A 240 13.85 22.93 10.76
N GLU A 241 14.69 23.98 10.68
CA GLU A 241 14.69 24.99 9.59
C GLU A 241 14.76 24.37 8.17
N HIS A 242 15.35 23.18 8.05
CA HIS A 242 15.53 22.52 6.76
C HIS A 242 14.70 21.24 6.60
N LEU A 243 13.95 20.82 7.62
CA LEU A 243 13.29 19.51 7.66
C LEU A 243 12.31 19.33 6.50
N GLU A 244 11.57 20.38 6.15
CA GLU A 244 10.59 20.35 5.05
C GLU A 244 11.23 20.29 3.66
N ASN A 245 12.45 20.79 3.51
CA ASN A 245 13.10 20.97 2.21
C ASN A 245 14.08 19.85 1.86
N ILE A 246 14.36 18.93 2.79
CA ILE A 246 15.17 17.75 2.51
C ILE A 246 14.33 16.75 1.71
N THR A 247 14.81 16.40 0.52
CA THR A 247 14.19 15.44 -0.41
C THR A 247 15.01 14.17 -0.55
N ILE A 248 16.32 14.22 -0.28
CA ILE A 248 17.20 13.06 -0.42
C ILE A 248 17.02 12.05 0.72
N PRO A 249 17.07 10.74 0.43
CA PRO A 249 17.05 9.71 1.46
C PRO A 249 18.30 9.79 2.34
N SER A 250 18.06 9.75 3.65
CA SER A 250 19.11 9.79 4.66
C SER A 250 19.09 8.50 5.48
N VAL A 251 20.24 7.85 5.60
CA VAL A 251 20.36 6.53 6.21
C VAL A 251 21.52 6.50 7.21
N LEU A 252 21.25 6.04 8.43
CA LEU A 252 22.27 5.77 9.46
C LEU A 252 22.81 4.35 9.28
N ILE A 253 24.12 4.22 9.29
CA ILE A 253 24.82 2.94 9.22
C ILE A 253 25.74 2.75 10.41
N THR A 254 26.00 1.49 10.74
CA THR A 254 26.85 1.13 11.87
C THR A 254 28.28 1.63 11.67
N LYS A 255 28.97 1.91 12.79
CA LYS A 255 30.38 2.29 12.77
C LYS A 255 31.24 1.29 11.98
N LYS A 256 31.01 -0.01 12.15
CA LYS A 256 31.77 -1.07 11.46
C LYS A 256 31.66 -0.94 9.93
N LEU A 257 30.44 -0.86 9.41
CA LEU A 257 30.22 -0.71 7.98
C LEU A 257 30.79 0.62 7.46
N GLY A 258 30.58 1.71 8.21
CA GLY A 258 31.13 3.02 7.84
C GLY A 258 32.66 3.01 7.75
N ASP A 259 33.35 2.38 8.70
CA ASP A 259 34.81 2.25 8.68
C ASP A 259 35.30 1.42 7.47
N ASP A 260 34.58 0.36 7.11
CA ASP A 260 34.89 -0.48 5.95
C ASP A 260 34.67 0.26 4.62
N LEU A 261 33.60 1.06 4.51
CA LEU A 261 33.31 1.91 3.36
C LEU A 261 34.36 3.04 3.23
N LYS A 262 34.74 3.68 4.33
CA LYS A 262 35.79 4.73 4.34
C LYS A 262 37.11 4.19 3.84
N LYS A 263 37.57 3.06 4.39
CA LYS A 263 38.82 2.42 3.95
C LYS A 263 38.81 2.11 2.46
N SER A 264 37.71 1.55 1.96
CA SER A 264 37.56 1.22 0.54
C SER A 264 37.59 2.49 -0.33
N ALA A 265 36.89 3.55 0.09
CA ALA A 265 36.88 4.83 -0.61
C ALA A 265 38.25 5.53 -0.61
N GLU A 266 39.00 5.47 0.51
CA GLU A 266 40.35 6.02 0.63
C GLU A 266 41.39 5.24 -0.18
N ASN A 267 41.23 3.92 -0.31
CA ASN A 267 42.05 3.06 -1.15
C ASN A 267 41.82 3.29 -2.66
N GLY A 268 40.82 4.08 -3.02
CA GLY A 268 40.45 4.35 -4.42
C GLY A 268 39.56 3.28 -5.05
N ASP A 269 38.99 2.37 -4.25
CA ASP A 269 38.04 1.38 -4.74
C ASP A 269 36.71 2.03 -5.11
N MET A 270 36.07 1.54 -6.17
CA MET A 270 34.73 1.98 -6.54
C MET A 270 33.70 1.33 -5.61
N VAL A 271 33.28 2.08 -4.60
CA VAL A 271 32.25 1.67 -3.64
C VAL A 271 30.87 1.93 -4.22
N SER A 272 30.15 0.86 -4.55
CA SER A 272 28.81 0.92 -5.12
C SER A 272 27.80 0.38 -4.12
N VAL A 273 26.76 1.17 -3.86
CA VAL A 273 25.72 0.86 -2.87
C VAL A 273 24.35 0.97 -3.50
N LEU A 274 23.51 -0.01 -3.20
CA LEU A 274 22.10 -0.08 -3.55
C LEU A 274 21.28 0.06 -2.26
N LEU A 275 20.47 1.12 -2.20
CA LEU A 275 19.40 1.26 -1.24
C LEU A 275 18.15 0.61 -1.84
N ASP A 276 17.60 -0.41 -1.18
CA ASP A 276 16.44 -1.17 -1.65
C ASP A 276 15.28 -1.00 -0.66
N TRP A 277 14.18 -0.40 -1.11
CA TRP A 277 12.96 -0.19 -0.33
C TRP A 277 11.76 -0.99 -0.85
N ARG A 278 11.97 -1.96 -1.76
CA ARG A 278 10.89 -2.75 -2.34
C ARG A 278 10.20 -3.64 -1.31
N GLU A 279 10.98 -4.22 -0.41
CA GLU A 279 10.51 -5.12 0.65
C GLU A 279 10.48 -4.44 2.03
N SER A 280 10.53 -3.10 2.07
CA SER A 280 10.50 -2.35 3.35
C SER A 280 9.16 -2.45 4.06
N LEU A 281 8.07 -2.61 3.30
CA LEU A 281 6.72 -2.75 3.82
C LEU A 281 6.19 -4.15 3.48
N PRO A 282 5.60 -4.87 4.46
CA PRO A 282 4.93 -6.13 4.19
C PRO A 282 3.62 -5.85 3.44
N HIS A 283 3.21 -6.79 2.61
CA HIS A 283 1.96 -6.77 1.85
C HIS A 283 1.24 -8.12 2.08
N PRO A 284 0.56 -8.29 3.23
CA PRO A 284 -0.03 -9.57 3.61
C PRO A 284 -1.22 -9.99 2.73
N ASP A 285 -1.94 -9.00 2.19
CA ASP A 285 -3.10 -9.20 1.32
C ASP A 285 -3.28 -8.00 0.35
N GLU A 286 -4.40 -7.97 -0.37
CA GLU A 286 -4.76 -6.94 -1.35
C GLU A 286 -5.18 -5.59 -0.73
N ARG A 287 -5.15 -5.47 0.60
CA ARG A 287 -5.55 -4.28 1.37
C ARG A 287 -4.37 -3.75 2.17
N VAL A 288 -4.43 -2.46 2.50
CA VAL A 288 -3.41 -1.82 3.34
C VAL A 288 -4.03 -1.31 4.62
N GLU A 289 -3.57 -1.83 5.75
CA GLU A 289 -3.83 -1.30 7.07
C GLU A 289 -2.83 -0.18 7.36
N TYR A 290 -3.33 1.01 7.71
CA TYR A 290 -2.44 2.08 8.13
C TYR A 290 -2.99 2.84 9.34
N GLU A 291 -2.07 3.23 10.21
CA GLU A 291 -2.32 3.93 11.45
C GLU A 291 -1.67 5.30 11.43
N PHE A 292 -2.32 6.30 12.02
CA PHE A 292 -1.73 7.62 12.20
C PHE A 292 -1.67 7.98 13.68
N TRP A 293 -0.47 7.96 14.23
CA TRP A 293 -0.16 8.33 15.60
C TRP A 293 0.10 9.83 15.65
N THR A 294 -0.72 10.54 16.42
CA THR A 294 -0.75 12.00 16.43
C THR A 294 -1.14 12.57 17.81
N ASN A 295 -1.17 13.90 17.91
CA ASN A 295 -1.69 14.63 19.05
C ASN A 295 -2.60 15.76 18.56
N SER A 296 -3.62 16.12 19.33
CA SER A 296 -4.56 17.20 19.00
C SER A 296 -4.07 18.61 19.33
N ASN A 297 -2.86 18.74 19.88
CA ASN A 297 -2.20 20.02 20.12
C ASN A 297 -1.89 20.73 18.78
N ASP A 298 -2.11 22.04 18.72
CA ASP A 298 -1.79 22.93 17.58
C ASP A 298 -0.72 24.00 17.91
N GLU A 299 -0.23 24.09 19.16
CA GLU A 299 0.80 25.06 19.60
C GLU A 299 2.20 24.45 19.82
N CYS A 300 2.60 23.45 19.02
CA CYS A 300 3.94 22.83 19.14
C CYS A 300 4.95 23.26 18.06
N GLY A 301 4.80 24.47 17.53
CA GLY A 301 5.70 25.02 16.51
C GLY A 301 5.63 24.30 15.16
N PRO A 302 6.73 24.25 14.37
CA PRO A 302 6.73 23.70 13.00
C PRO A 302 6.25 22.25 12.91
N LYS A 303 6.41 21.45 13.97
CA LYS A 303 5.95 20.05 13.99
C LYS A 303 4.41 19.97 13.91
N CYS A 304 3.70 20.85 14.61
CA CYS A 304 2.24 20.93 14.56
C CYS A 304 1.75 21.46 13.20
N ASP A 305 2.41 22.48 12.66
CA ASP A 305 2.08 23.03 11.35
C ASP A 305 2.21 21.98 10.24
N MET A 306 3.32 21.23 10.20
CA MET A 306 3.52 20.13 9.26
C MET A 306 2.45 19.04 9.40
N GLN A 307 2.06 18.70 10.62
CA GLN A 307 1.01 17.71 10.88
C GLN A 307 -0.33 18.19 10.31
N MET A 308 -0.66 19.46 10.50
CA MET A 308 -1.92 20.04 10.03
C MET A 308 -1.97 20.18 8.51
N ASP A 309 -0.86 20.57 7.88
CA ASP A 309 -0.73 20.59 6.44
C ASP A 309 -0.81 19.20 5.83
N PHE A 310 -0.23 18.18 6.48
CA PHE A 310 -0.39 16.79 6.07
C PHE A 310 -1.85 16.35 6.14
N VAL A 311 -2.53 16.53 7.28
CA VAL A 311 -3.95 16.18 7.44
C VAL A 311 -4.80 16.87 6.38
N LYS A 312 -4.58 18.16 6.13
CA LYS A 312 -5.30 18.94 5.12
C LYS A 312 -5.06 18.42 3.70
N SER A 313 -3.82 18.13 3.33
CA SER A 313 -3.44 17.71 1.97
C SER A 313 -3.77 16.23 1.68
N PHE A 314 -3.70 15.36 2.69
CA PHE A 314 -3.93 13.93 2.55
C PHE A 314 -5.40 13.50 2.73
N ARG A 315 -6.23 14.31 3.42
CA ARG A 315 -7.66 14.06 3.66
C ARG A 315 -8.41 13.52 2.44
N GLY A 316 -8.27 14.16 1.28
CA GLY A 316 -8.97 13.74 0.06
C GLY A 316 -8.52 12.36 -0.45
N THR A 317 -7.22 12.08 -0.38
CA THR A 317 -6.63 10.79 -0.73
C THR A 317 -7.11 9.69 0.21
N ALA A 318 -7.05 9.93 1.52
CA ALA A 318 -7.51 8.99 2.54
C ALA A 318 -8.99 8.63 2.35
N GLN A 319 -9.84 9.64 2.10
CA GLN A 319 -11.26 9.43 1.83
C GLN A 319 -11.53 8.54 0.61
N ILE A 320 -10.76 8.69 -0.47
CA ILE A 320 -10.93 7.86 -1.68
C ILE A 320 -10.55 6.41 -1.38
N LEU A 321 -9.43 6.20 -0.67
CA LEU A 321 -8.93 4.88 -0.30
C LEU A 321 -9.90 4.15 0.62
N GLU A 322 -10.38 4.81 1.67
CA GLU A 322 -11.29 4.24 2.67
C GLU A 322 -12.70 4.00 2.11
N LYS A 323 -13.28 4.95 1.36
CA LYS A 323 -14.64 4.79 0.80
C LYS A 323 -14.74 3.64 -0.20
N LYS A 324 -13.65 3.32 -0.89
CA LYS A 324 -13.58 2.21 -1.84
C LYS A 324 -13.14 0.89 -1.20
N GLY A 325 -12.81 0.90 0.10
CA GLY A 325 -12.40 -0.29 0.85
C GLY A 325 -10.99 -0.78 0.55
N TYR A 326 -10.15 0.02 -0.10
CA TYR A 326 -8.76 -0.35 -0.41
C TYR A 326 -7.85 -0.33 0.82
N THR A 327 -8.23 0.41 1.86
CA THR A 327 -7.42 0.58 3.06
C THR A 327 -8.26 0.52 4.32
N GLN A 328 -7.65 0.07 5.42
CA GLN A 328 -8.22 0.17 6.76
C GLN A 328 -7.41 1.18 7.59
N PHE A 329 -8.01 2.34 7.86
CA PHE A 329 -7.39 3.42 8.61
C PHE A 329 -7.78 3.39 10.08
N THR A 330 -6.81 3.64 10.98
CA THR A 330 -7.07 3.86 12.42
C THR A 330 -6.21 5.02 12.97
N PRO A 331 -6.80 6.10 13.49
CA PRO A 331 -6.06 7.14 14.20
C PRO A 331 -5.74 6.71 15.63
N HIS A 332 -4.56 7.09 16.10
CA HIS A 332 -4.08 6.80 17.44
C HIS A 332 -3.49 8.06 18.09
N TYR A 333 -3.58 8.11 19.42
CA TYR A 333 -3.09 9.25 20.19
C TYR A 333 -2.21 8.78 21.34
N ILE A 334 -1.01 9.36 21.41
CA ILE A 334 -0.06 9.00 22.46
C ILE A 334 -0.58 9.51 23.82
N THR A 335 -0.45 8.69 24.85
CA THR A 335 -0.67 9.14 26.22
C THR A 335 0.45 8.64 27.11
N TRP A 336 0.98 9.56 27.91
CA TRP A 336 2.01 9.25 28.89
C TRP A 336 1.36 8.95 30.23
N TYR A 337 2.16 8.47 31.18
CA TYR A 337 1.74 8.35 32.57
C TYR A 337 2.69 9.13 33.47
N CYS A 338 2.17 9.56 34.59
CA CYS A 338 2.92 10.22 35.63
C CYS A 338 3.34 9.18 36.68
N PRO A 339 4.64 9.07 37.02
CA PRO A 339 5.09 8.11 38.03
C PRO A 339 4.44 8.38 39.39
N GLU A 340 4.11 7.33 40.13
CA GLU A 340 3.36 7.41 41.41
C GLU A 340 3.96 8.43 42.40
N ALA A 341 5.29 8.53 42.46
CA ALA A 341 6.00 9.46 43.32
C ALA A 341 5.69 10.94 43.06
N PHE A 342 5.22 11.28 41.85
CA PHE A 342 4.97 12.66 41.41
C PHE A 342 3.50 12.99 41.23
N VAL A 343 2.58 12.08 41.53
CA VAL A 343 1.15 12.28 41.25
C VAL A 343 0.55 13.48 41.99
N VAL A 344 1.05 13.76 43.19
CA VAL A 344 0.61 14.91 43.98
C VAL A 344 1.21 16.26 43.52
N SER A 345 2.22 16.23 42.65
CA SER A 345 2.92 17.42 42.17
C SER A 345 2.02 18.31 41.31
N LYS A 346 2.33 19.62 41.27
CA LYS A 346 1.59 20.58 40.43
C LYS A 346 1.70 20.20 38.95
N GLN A 347 2.90 19.79 38.53
CA GLN A 347 3.21 19.41 37.15
C GLN A 347 2.37 18.21 36.70
N CYS A 348 2.27 17.17 37.52
CA CYS A 348 1.44 16.02 37.17
C CYS A 348 -0.04 16.38 37.11
N LYS A 349 -0.53 17.18 38.06
CA LYS A 349 -1.94 17.59 38.11
C LYS A 349 -2.37 18.49 36.96
N SER A 350 -1.47 19.33 36.42
CA SER A 350 -1.79 20.11 35.23
C SER A 350 -1.79 19.22 33.98
N GLN A 351 -0.83 18.30 33.86
CA GLN A 351 -0.61 17.58 32.61
C GLN A 351 -1.43 16.29 32.45
N CYS A 352 -2.10 15.83 33.50
CA CYS A 352 -2.71 14.50 33.53
C CYS A 352 -4.15 14.50 34.04
N ILE A 353 -4.91 13.50 33.58
CA ILE A 353 -6.23 13.11 34.10
C ILE A 353 -6.15 11.74 34.82
N ASN A 354 -7.25 11.31 35.46
CA ASN A 354 -7.39 10.03 36.17
C ASN A 354 -6.21 9.74 37.13
N HIS A 355 -5.90 10.70 38.00
CA HIS A 355 -4.83 10.58 39.00
C HIS A 355 -3.45 10.25 38.41
N GLY A 356 -3.10 10.85 37.26
CA GLY A 356 -1.78 10.68 36.64
C GLY A 356 -1.67 9.50 35.68
N ARG A 357 -2.76 8.76 35.40
CA ARG A 357 -2.74 7.59 34.50
C ARG A 357 -2.56 7.98 33.03
N TYR A 358 -3.13 9.11 32.62
CA TYR A 358 -3.09 9.58 31.24
C TYR A 358 -2.67 11.04 31.20
N CYS A 359 -1.57 11.32 30.51
CA CYS A 359 -0.92 12.62 30.47
C CYS A 359 -0.54 12.98 29.04
N ALA A 360 -0.48 14.27 28.76
CA ALA A 360 0.13 14.82 27.56
C ALA A 360 1.13 15.92 27.96
N PRO A 361 2.15 16.19 27.12
CA PRO A 361 3.05 17.32 27.36
C PRO A 361 2.32 18.65 27.18
N ASP A 362 2.88 19.67 27.81
CA ASP A 362 2.30 21.01 27.83
C ASP A 362 2.40 21.62 26.42
N PRO A 363 1.28 22.08 25.84
CA PRO A 363 1.26 22.67 24.51
C PRO A 363 2.33 23.74 24.28
N GLU A 364 2.43 24.69 25.20
CA GLU A 364 3.25 25.90 25.06
C GLU A 364 4.62 25.75 25.74
N GLN A 365 4.88 24.59 26.35
CA GLN A 365 6.03 24.33 27.22
C GLN A 365 6.13 25.33 28.39
N ASP A 366 5.03 26.00 28.74
CA ASP A 366 4.91 26.96 29.82
C ASP A 366 3.70 26.64 30.70
N PHE A 367 3.97 25.97 31.82
CA PHE A 367 2.97 25.57 32.83
C PHE A 367 2.25 26.75 33.54
N SER A 368 2.46 27.99 33.10
CA SER A 368 1.84 29.19 33.67
C SER A 368 0.86 29.89 32.74
N GLN A 369 0.81 29.53 31.46
CA GLN A 369 -0.02 30.16 30.43
C GLN A 369 -0.64 29.10 29.51
N GLY A 370 -1.64 29.53 28.73
CA GLY A 370 -2.25 28.65 27.73
C GLY A 370 -3.15 27.54 28.29
N TYR A 371 -3.14 26.41 27.57
CA TYR A 371 -3.85 25.19 27.91
C TYR A 371 -2.92 24.21 28.59
N ASP A 372 -3.48 23.38 29.47
CA ASP A 372 -2.72 22.37 30.18
C ASP A 372 -2.66 21.05 29.37
N GLY A 373 -1.67 20.20 29.64
CA GLY A 373 -1.59 18.86 29.02
C GLY A 373 -2.84 18.00 29.24
N LYS A 374 -3.55 18.15 30.37
CA LYS A 374 -4.82 17.45 30.60
C LYS A 374 -5.90 17.81 29.57
N ASP A 375 -5.93 19.07 29.10
CA ASP A 375 -6.92 19.53 28.11
C ASP A 375 -6.67 18.83 26.77
N VAL A 376 -5.40 18.61 26.44
CA VAL A 376 -4.97 17.84 25.28
C VAL A 376 -5.39 16.37 25.38
N VAL A 377 -5.24 15.75 26.55
CA VAL A 377 -5.71 14.36 26.76
C VAL A 377 -7.23 14.26 26.58
N VAL A 378 -7.98 15.22 27.12
CA VAL A 378 -9.44 15.28 26.94
C VAL A 378 -9.82 15.44 25.48
N GLN A 379 -9.14 16.30 24.71
CA GLN A 379 -9.43 16.44 23.29
C GLN A 379 -9.01 15.20 22.49
N ASN A 380 -7.86 14.60 22.76
CA ASN A 380 -7.45 13.32 22.17
C ASN A 380 -8.53 12.25 22.36
N LEU A 381 -9.07 12.13 23.59
CA LEU A 381 -10.17 11.22 23.90
C LEU A 381 -11.43 11.51 23.06
N HIS A 382 -11.80 12.79 22.89
CA HIS A 382 -12.91 13.17 22.01
C HIS A 382 -12.65 12.74 20.56
N GLN A 383 -11.45 12.97 20.03
CA GLN A 383 -11.14 12.64 18.64
C GLN A 383 -11.15 11.11 18.39
N ILE A 384 -10.67 10.31 19.35
CA ILE A 384 -10.76 8.83 19.30
C ILE A 384 -12.22 8.39 19.32
N CYS A 385 -13.03 8.95 20.21
CA CYS A 385 -14.45 8.62 20.32
C CYS A 385 -15.26 9.04 19.08
N VAL A 386 -14.89 10.17 18.45
CA VAL A 386 -15.41 10.56 17.14
C VAL A 386 -15.09 9.50 16.08
N PHE A 387 -13.84 9.03 16.02
CA PHE A 387 -13.45 7.97 15.10
C PHE A 387 -14.24 6.67 15.37
N LYS A 388 -14.35 6.23 16.62
CA LYS A 388 -15.11 5.03 16.98
C LYS A 388 -16.57 5.13 16.53
N ALA A 389 -17.24 6.24 16.83
CA ALA A 389 -18.62 6.47 16.42
C ALA A 389 -18.78 6.53 14.89
N ALA A 390 -17.82 7.14 14.19
CA ALA A 390 -17.81 7.21 12.74
C ALA A 390 -17.58 5.83 12.10
N ASN A 391 -16.66 5.03 12.65
CA ASN A 391 -16.35 3.68 12.20
C ASN A 391 -17.55 2.73 12.39
N GLU A 392 -18.22 2.78 13.54
CA GLU A 392 -19.47 2.03 13.79
C GLU A 392 -20.58 2.38 12.80
N SER A 393 -20.60 3.63 12.29
CA SER A 393 -21.54 4.08 11.27
C SER A 393 -21.15 3.68 9.84
N GLY A 394 -20.03 2.97 9.66
CA GLY A 394 -19.48 2.59 8.35
C GLY A 394 -18.86 3.77 7.58
N LYS A 395 -18.47 4.84 8.27
CA LYS A 395 -17.89 6.06 7.68
C LYS A 395 -16.63 6.54 8.41
N PRO A 396 -15.59 5.69 8.57
CA PRO A 396 -14.37 6.03 9.30
C PRO A 396 -13.68 7.31 8.80
N TRP A 397 -13.80 7.58 7.49
CA TRP A 397 -13.19 8.75 6.84
C TRP A 397 -13.73 10.11 7.31
N LEU A 398 -14.83 10.14 8.07
CA LEU A 398 -15.34 11.38 8.69
C LEU A 398 -14.39 11.91 9.77
N TRP A 399 -13.51 11.07 10.31
CA TRP A 399 -12.49 11.52 11.24
C TRP A 399 -11.57 12.58 10.60
N TRP A 400 -11.18 12.41 9.33
CA TRP A 400 -10.38 13.40 8.60
C TRP A 400 -11.08 14.75 8.45
N ASP A 401 -12.40 14.73 8.26
CA ASP A 401 -13.22 15.95 8.22
C ASP A 401 -13.25 16.61 9.60
N TYR A 402 -13.42 15.81 10.65
CA TYR A 402 -13.46 16.29 12.03
C TYR A 402 -12.16 16.94 12.47
N VAL A 403 -11.01 16.28 12.31
CA VAL A 403 -9.73 16.82 12.79
C VAL A 403 -9.32 18.08 12.03
N HIS A 404 -9.64 18.15 10.74
CA HIS A 404 -9.41 19.34 9.92
C HIS A 404 -10.31 20.50 10.33
N ASP A 405 -11.61 20.26 10.51
CA ASP A 405 -12.54 21.30 10.92
C ASP A 405 -12.28 21.75 12.38
N PHE A 406 -11.85 20.83 13.24
CA PHE A 406 -11.48 21.11 14.62
C PHE A 406 -10.27 22.04 14.70
N SER A 407 -9.19 21.78 13.95
CA SER A 407 -8.01 22.65 13.97
C SER A 407 -8.27 24.05 13.43
N ILE A 408 -9.26 24.22 12.54
CA ILE A 408 -9.67 25.53 12.03
C ILE A 408 -10.60 26.26 13.01
N ARG A 409 -11.57 25.55 13.60
CA ARG A 409 -12.67 26.18 14.36
C ARG A 409 -12.38 26.30 15.86
N CYS A 410 -11.50 25.44 16.38
CA CYS A 410 -11.18 25.34 17.81
C CYS A 410 -9.69 25.61 18.12
N PRO A 411 -9.04 26.64 17.54
CA PRO A 411 -7.61 26.85 17.74
C PRO A 411 -7.29 27.28 19.17
N MET A 412 -6.12 26.86 19.68
CA MET A 412 -5.65 27.27 21.01
C MET A 412 -5.35 28.77 21.07
N LYS A 413 -4.78 29.38 20.02
CA LYS A 413 -4.51 30.85 19.96
C LYS A 413 -5.73 31.71 20.26
N GLU A 414 -6.91 31.27 19.83
CA GLU A 414 -8.16 32.01 20.03
C GLU A 414 -8.89 31.59 21.30
N LYS A 415 -8.28 30.75 22.13
CA LYS A 415 -8.86 30.17 23.34
C LYS A 415 -10.18 29.44 23.08
N LYS A 416 -10.26 28.70 21.97
CA LYS A 416 -11.43 27.91 21.58
C LYS A 416 -11.25 26.41 21.73
N TYR A 417 -10.15 25.97 22.34
CA TYR A 417 -9.81 24.56 22.53
C TYR A 417 -10.60 23.98 23.72
N THR A 418 -11.93 23.89 23.57
CA THR A 418 -12.84 23.45 24.64
C THR A 418 -13.74 22.31 24.18
N PRO A 419 -14.28 21.48 25.11
CA PRO A 419 -15.23 20.42 24.77
C PRO A 419 -16.47 20.93 24.03
N GLU A 420 -16.93 22.14 24.33
CA GLU A 420 -18.09 22.74 23.67
C GLU A 420 -17.80 23.00 22.18
N CYS A 421 -16.60 23.51 21.87
CA CYS A 421 -16.18 23.73 20.50
C CYS A 421 -16.14 22.40 19.72
N ALA A 422 -15.55 21.35 20.32
CA ALA A 422 -15.55 20.00 19.75
C ALA A 422 -16.98 19.51 19.43
N VAL A 423 -17.92 19.67 20.36
CA VAL A 423 -19.33 19.30 20.16
C VAL A 423 -19.99 20.07 19.00
N HIS A 424 -19.66 21.34 18.79
CA HIS A 424 -20.16 22.09 17.64
C HIS A 424 -19.65 21.53 16.31
N VAL A 425 -18.37 21.11 16.25
CA VAL A 425 -17.81 20.46 15.06
C VAL A 425 -18.48 19.11 14.81
N ILE A 426 -18.63 18.27 15.84
CA ILE A 426 -19.32 16.96 15.78
C ILE A 426 -20.73 17.11 15.19
N LYS A 427 -21.51 18.07 15.70
CA LYS A 427 -22.86 18.35 15.21
C LYS A 427 -22.87 18.76 13.73
N SER A 428 -21.89 19.56 13.31
CA SER A 428 -21.81 20.01 11.91
C SER A 428 -21.53 18.87 10.92
N LEU A 429 -20.94 17.77 11.39
CA LEU A 429 -20.68 16.56 10.60
C LEU A 429 -21.81 15.51 10.71
N GLY A 430 -22.87 15.80 11.47
CA GLY A 430 -24.01 14.90 11.63
C GLY A 430 -23.73 13.63 12.44
N LEU A 431 -22.72 13.66 13.32
CA LEU A 431 -22.39 12.55 14.21
C LEU A 431 -23.23 12.60 15.51
N ASP A 432 -23.49 11.43 16.09
CA ASP A 432 -24.28 11.29 17.31
C ASP A 432 -23.47 11.72 18.54
N VAL A 433 -23.77 12.92 19.02
CA VAL A 433 -23.12 13.54 20.19
C VAL A 433 -23.27 12.69 21.45
N GLU A 434 -24.42 12.03 21.65
CA GLU A 434 -24.67 11.27 22.88
C GLU A 434 -23.88 9.96 22.91
N LYS A 435 -23.71 9.30 21.75
CA LYS A 435 -22.79 8.16 21.63
C LYS A 435 -21.34 8.57 21.94
N ILE A 436 -20.90 9.71 21.42
CA ILE A 436 -19.53 10.19 21.64
C ILE A 436 -19.31 10.55 23.11
N LYS A 437 -20.24 11.29 23.74
CA LYS A 437 -20.18 11.57 25.19
C LYS A 437 -20.12 10.30 26.04
N LYS A 438 -20.91 9.28 25.68
CA LYS A 438 -20.89 7.98 26.36
C LYS A 438 -19.54 7.27 26.22
N CYS A 439 -18.89 7.40 25.05
CA CYS A 439 -17.54 6.86 24.82
C CYS A 439 -16.48 7.60 25.63
N VAL A 440 -16.57 8.94 25.72
CA VAL A 440 -15.64 9.78 26.50
C VAL A 440 -15.75 9.46 27.99
N GLY A 441 -16.97 9.28 28.51
CA GLY A 441 -17.19 9.03 29.93
C GLY A 441 -16.94 10.27 30.79
N ASP A 442 -16.56 10.06 32.05
CA ASP A 442 -16.10 11.12 32.95
C ASP A 442 -14.55 11.17 32.93
N PRO A 443 -13.94 12.20 32.31
CA PRO A 443 -12.48 12.32 32.25
C PRO A 443 -11.83 12.65 33.59
N GLU A 444 -12.59 13.07 34.60
CA GLU A 444 -12.05 13.42 35.92
C GLU A 444 -12.19 12.27 36.94
N ALA A 445 -12.92 11.22 36.57
CA ALA A 445 -13.09 10.06 37.43
C ALA A 445 -11.75 9.33 37.62
N ASP A 446 -11.45 8.97 38.88
CA ASP A 446 -10.26 8.16 39.22
C ASP A 446 -10.48 6.67 38.92
N GLU A 447 -10.90 6.37 37.69
CA GLU A 447 -11.08 5.01 37.17
C GLU A 447 -10.25 4.78 35.91
N GLU A 448 -10.13 3.53 35.46
CA GLU A 448 -9.46 3.24 34.20
C GLU A 448 -10.39 3.63 33.04
N ASN A 449 -9.89 4.45 32.10
CA ASN A 449 -10.65 4.76 30.90
C ASN A 449 -10.32 3.70 29.83
N PRO A 450 -11.29 2.87 29.39
CA PRO A 450 -11.00 1.77 28.47
C PRO A 450 -10.51 2.23 27.10
N VAL A 451 -10.85 3.46 26.69
CA VAL A 451 -10.38 4.04 25.41
C VAL A 451 -8.91 4.40 25.52
N LEU A 452 -8.53 5.18 26.53
CA LEU A 452 -7.14 5.62 26.71
C LEU A 452 -6.22 4.45 27.12
N LYS A 453 -6.74 3.47 27.86
CA LYS A 453 -6.01 2.25 28.16
C LYS A 453 -5.67 1.47 26.88
N ALA A 454 -6.64 1.33 25.98
CA ALA A 454 -6.41 0.69 24.69
C ALA A 454 -5.36 1.45 23.85
N GLU A 455 -5.30 2.78 23.92
CA GLU A 455 -4.23 3.56 23.25
C GLU A 455 -2.85 3.29 23.86
N GLN A 456 -2.72 3.24 25.19
CA GLN A 456 -1.45 2.90 25.86
C GLN A 456 -0.99 1.48 25.50
N ASP A 457 -1.91 0.53 25.46
CA ASP A 457 -1.60 -0.85 25.08
C ASP A 457 -1.24 -0.94 23.59
N ALA A 458 -1.94 -0.22 22.72
CA ALA A 458 -1.63 -0.13 21.30
C ALA A 458 -0.31 0.62 21.02
N GLN A 459 0.13 1.50 21.91
CA GLN A 459 1.40 2.23 21.78
C GLN A 459 2.59 1.30 21.97
N ILE A 460 2.46 0.33 22.90
CA ILE A 460 3.46 -0.71 23.14
C ILE A 460 3.43 -1.67 21.94
N GLY A 461 4.50 -1.66 21.15
CA GLY A 461 4.59 -2.49 19.96
C GLY A 461 4.66 -3.96 20.30
N HIS A 462 3.81 -4.75 19.63
CA HIS A 462 4.03 -6.19 19.53
C HIS A 462 4.92 -6.49 18.30
N ASP A 463 5.75 -7.52 18.40
CA ASP A 463 6.60 -8.04 17.32
C ASP A 463 7.64 -7.05 16.72
N LYS A 464 7.68 -6.92 15.39
CA LYS A 464 8.73 -6.20 14.63
C LYS A 464 8.46 -4.69 14.47
N ARG A 465 7.32 -4.18 14.96
CA ARG A 465 6.93 -2.76 14.85
C ARG A 465 7.71 -1.87 15.82
N GLY A 466 8.00 -2.38 17.02
CA GLY A 466 8.53 -1.57 18.13
C GLY A 466 7.50 -0.58 18.68
N ASP A 467 7.87 0.07 19.78
CA ASP A 467 7.02 1.06 20.46
C ASP A 467 6.92 2.36 19.64
N VAL A 468 5.77 3.02 19.71
CA VAL A 468 5.60 4.36 19.15
C VAL A 468 5.92 5.39 20.23
N THR A 469 7.04 6.11 20.05
CA THR A 469 7.52 7.10 21.02
C THR A 469 7.72 8.49 20.42
N ILE A 470 7.61 8.62 19.10
CA ILE A 470 7.83 9.86 18.35
C ILE A 470 6.53 10.22 17.65
N LEU A 471 6.16 11.50 17.66
CA LEU A 471 4.99 12.02 16.96
C LEU A 471 5.39 13.14 15.98
N PRO A 472 4.64 13.30 14.88
CA PRO A 472 3.68 12.34 14.32
C PRO A 472 4.36 11.10 13.73
N THR A 473 3.71 9.93 13.80
CA THR A 473 4.19 8.67 13.21
C THR A 473 3.08 7.99 12.41
N LEU A 474 3.41 7.52 11.21
CA LEU A 474 2.53 6.64 10.43
C LEU A 474 3.00 5.20 10.57
N VAL A 475 2.07 4.26 10.65
CA VAL A 475 2.36 2.82 10.58
C VAL A 475 1.61 2.25 9.38
N ILE A 476 2.27 1.48 8.52
CA ILE A 476 1.68 0.84 7.34
C ILE A 476 1.97 -0.66 7.43
N ASN A 477 0.93 -1.48 7.41
CA ASN A 477 1.00 -2.95 7.57
C ASN A 477 1.92 -3.37 8.72
N ASN A 478 1.73 -2.77 9.91
CA ASN A 478 2.51 -3.03 11.12
C ASN A 478 4.02 -2.65 11.02
N ARG A 479 4.39 -1.71 10.13
CA ARG A 479 5.72 -1.10 10.01
C ARG A 479 5.68 0.41 10.14
N GLN A 480 6.60 1.02 10.87
CA GLN A 480 6.63 2.47 11.06
C GLN A 480 7.18 3.14 9.80
N TYR A 481 6.37 3.97 9.14
CA TYR A 481 6.81 4.79 8.03
C TYR A 481 7.91 5.76 8.47
N ARG A 482 8.95 5.88 7.63
CA ARG A 482 10.08 6.79 7.81
C ARG A 482 10.14 7.73 6.63
N GLY A 483 10.27 9.02 6.88
CA GLY A 483 10.36 10.04 5.85
C GLY A 483 9.46 11.23 6.15
N LYS A 484 9.45 12.21 5.25
CA LYS A 484 8.62 13.41 5.37
C LYS A 484 7.14 13.04 5.31
N LEU A 485 6.33 13.70 6.14
CA LEU A 485 4.87 13.67 6.05
C LEU A 485 4.39 14.60 4.93
N ASP A 486 4.44 14.09 3.72
CA ASP A 486 3.93 14.76 2.52
C ASP A 486 2.91 13.87 1.83
N LYS A 487 1.91 14.48 1.18
CA LYS A 487 0.82 13.77 0.49
C LYS A 487 1.36 12.72 -0.49
N SER A 488 2.31 13.08 -1.35
CA SER A 488 2.81 12.19 -2.40
C SER A 488 3.75 11.14 -1.83
N ALA A 489 4.61 11.52 -0.86
CA ALA A 489 5.52 10.57 -0.20
C ALA A 489 4.76 9.49 0.59
N VAL A 490 3.75 9.88 1.36
CA VAL A 490 2.91 8.95 2.12
C VAL A 490 2.03 8.12 1.21
N LEU A 491 1.42 8.71 0.18
CA LEU A 491 0.65 7.93 -0.81
C LEU A 491 1.53 6.88 -1.48
N LYS A 492 2.77 7.23 -1.86
CA LYS A 492 3.73 6.27 -2.41
C LYS A 492 4.03 5.12 -1.44
N ALA A 493 4.19 5.41 -0.15
CA ALA A 493 4.40 4.38 0.86
C ALA A 493 3.17 3.48 1.06
N VAL A 494 1.95 4.06 1.10
CA VAL A 494 0.70 3.30 1.17
C VAL A 494 0.54 2.42 -0.07
N CYS A 495 0.82 2.95 -1.26
CA CYS A 495 0.78 2.20 -2.51
C CYS A 495 1.81 1.04 -2.54
N ALA A 496 2.98 1.23 -1.94
CA ALA A 496 3.97 0.17 -1.76
C ALA A 496 3.53 -0.92 -0.76
N GLY A 497 2.52 -0.66 0.07
CA GLY A 497 1.95 -1.63 1.00
C GLY A 497 1.02 -2.65 0.34
N PHE A 498 0.52 -2.37 -0.88
CA PHE A 498 -0.32 -3.32 -1.62
C PHE A 498 0.54 -4.44 -2.23
N GLU A 499 -0.08 -5.62 -2.36
CA GLU A 499 0.45 -6.70 -3.18
C GLU A 499 0.63 -6.22 -4.63
N GLU A 500 1.65 -6.77 -5.30
CA GLU A 500 1.96 -6.38 -6.67
C GLU A 500 0.77 -6.68 -7.59
N THR A 501 0.41 -5.72 -8.45
CA THR A 501 -0.70 -5.77 -9.41
C THR A 501 -2.11 -5.60 -8.85
N THR A 502 -2.28 -5.48 -7.53
CA THR A 502 -3.56 -5.23 -6.86
C THR A 502 -3.75 -3.76 -6.48
N GLU A 503 -2.82 -2.89 -6.90
CA GLU A 503 -2.82 -1.48 -6.52
C GLU A 503 -4.02 -0.72 -7.12
N PRO A 504 -4.68 0.15 -6.35
CA PRO A 504 -5.82 0.92 -6.84
C PRO A 504 -5.36 1.99 -7.85
N ALA A 505 -6.27 2.44 -8.72
CA ALA A 505 -5.96 3.45 -9.76
C ALA A 505 -5.36 4.77 -9.23
N ILE A 506 -5.60 5.12 -7.95
CA ILE A 506 -4.97 6.29 -7.31
C ILE A 506 -3.45 6.13 -7.15
N CYS A 507 -2.94 4.90 -7.11
CA CYS A 507 -1.51 4.60 -7.10
C CYS A 507 -0.86 4.70 -8.48
N LEU A 508 -1.67 4.78 -9.55
CA LEU A 508 -1.20 4.89 -10.93
C LEU A 508 -1.17 6.34 -11.44
N SER A 509 -1.38 7.33 -10.57
CA SER A 509 -1.26 8.74 -10.93
C SER A 509 0.18 9.17 -11.17
N GLU A 510 0.38 10.17 -12.04
CA GLU A 510 1.71 10.74 -12.37
C GLU A 510 2.48 11.27 -11.15
N ASP A 511 1.79 11.72 -10.11
CA ASP A 511 2.41 12.21 -8.86
C ASP A 511 3.08 11.09 -8.03
N VAL A 512 2.79 9.82 -8.36
CA VAL A 512 3.18 8.65 -7.56
C VAL A 512 4.14 7.75 -8.32
N GLN A 513 3.87 7.51 -9.61
CA GLN A 513 4.60 6.59 -10.47
C GLN A 513 4.70 7.14 -11.91
N THR A 514 5.60 6.57 -12.71
CA THR A 514 5.78 6.93 -14.12
C THR A 514 5.22 5.83 -15.02
N ASN A 515 4.15 6.11 -15.76
CA ASN A 515 3.51 5.10 -16.61
C ASN A 515 4.39 4.75 -17.82
N GLU A 516 5.08 3.61 -17.74
CA GLU A 516 5.98 3.18 -18.82
C GLU A 516 5.24 2.61 -20.04
N CYS A 517 3.93 2.34 -19.93
CA CYS A 517 3.12 1.90 -21.07
C CYS A 517 2.85 3.03 -22.08
N LEU A 518 3.01 4.30 -21.70
CA LEU A 518 2.85 5.43 -22.61
C LEU A 518 3.99 5.52 -23.64
N GLU A 519 5.20 5.07 -23.28
CA GLU A 519 6.36 5.08 -24.16
C GLU A 519 6.60 3.71 -24.80
N ASN A 520 6.48 3.62 -26.14
CA ASN A 520 6.67 2.37 -26.89
C ASN A 520 5.86 1.17 -26.35
N ASN A 521 4.70 1.41 -25.74
CA ASN A 521 3.89 0.38 -25.09
C ASN A 521 4.65 -0.40 -24.00
N GLY A 522 5.63 0.26 -23.36
CA GLY A 522 6.61 -0.36 -22.48
C GLY A 522 7.56 -1.33 -23.18
N GLY A 523 7.37 -1.68 -24.45
CA GLY A 523 7.99 -2.87 -25.05
C GLY A 523 7.22 -4.17 -24.76
N CYS A 524 5.95 -4.07 -24.38
CA CYS A 524 5.01 -5.20 -24.39
C CYS A 524 4.38 -5.38 -25.77
N TRP A 525 3.81 -6.57 -25.99
CA TRP A 525 3.05 -6.89 -27.17
C TRP A 525 1.84 -5.96 -27.31
N GLN A 526 1.55 -5.56 -28.56
CA GLN A 526 0.40 -4.74 -28.92
C GLN A 526 -0.16 -5.19 -30.27
N ASP A 527 -1.47 -5.44 -30.33
CA ASP A 527 -2.20 -5.54 -31.59
C ASP A 527 -2.80 -4.17 -31.92
N ARG A 528 -2.14 -3.45 -32.84
CA ARG A 528 -2.56 -2.12 -33.29
C ARG A 528 -3.89 -2.14 -34.04
N ASP A 529 -4.26 -3.25 -34.68
CA ASP A 529 -5.49 -3.33 -35.46
C ASP A 529 -6.73 -3.41 -34.57
N ASN A 530 -6.59 -4.02 -33.39
CA ASN A 530 -7.68 -4.21 -32.43
C ASN A 530 -7.57 -3.31 -31.19
N ASN A 531 -6.55 -2.44 -31.14
CA ASN A 531 -6.20 -1.62 -29.98
C ASN A 531 -6.09 -2.43 -28.68
N VAL A 532 -5.47 -3.62 -28.77
CA VAL A 532 -5.25 -4.50 -27.63
C VAL A 532 -3.78 -4.44 -27.24
N THR A 533 -3.50 -4.23 -25.96
CA THR A 533 -2.14 -4.19 -25.42
C THR A 533 -1.98 -5.16 -24.28
N ALA A 534 -0.82 -5.79 -24.19
CA ALA A 534 -0.39 -6.58 -23.04
C ALA A 534 0.28 -5.72 -21.96
N CYS A 535 0.50 -4.41 -22.20
CA CYS A 535 1.11 -3.54 -21.20
C CYS A 535 0.09 -3.19 -20.12
N LYS A 536 0.32 -3.71 -18.92
CA LYS A 536 -0.39 -3.33 -17.70
C LYS A 536 0.54 -2.47 -16.85
N ASP A 537 0.14 -1.21 -16.66
CA ASP A 537 0.82 -0.28 -15.77
C ASP A 537 0.58 -0.68 -14.30
N THR A 538 1.59 -0.53 -13.47
CA THR A 538 1.59 -0.93 -12.05
C THR A 538 2.33 0.10 -11.21
N PHE A 539 2.13 0.09 -9.89
CA PHE A 539 2.85 1.03 -9.02
C PHE A 539 4.38 0.81 -9.04
N ARG A 540 4.83 -0.40 -9.33
CA ARG A 540 6.26 -0.80 -9.37
C ARG A 540 6.85 -0.77 -10.79
N GLY A 541 6.16 -0.12 -11.73
CA GLY A 541 6.53 0.00 -13.13
C GLY A 541 5.48 -0.65 -14.02
N ARG A 542 5.86 -1.59 -14.89
CA ARG A 542 4.92 -2.27 -15.79
C ARG A 542 5.08 -3.77 -15.81
N VAL A 543 3.99 -4.47 -16.08
CA VAL A 543 3.95 -5.90 -16.35
C VAL A 543 3.42 -6.12 -17.76
N CYS A 544 4.04 -7.04 -18.51
CA CYS A 544 3.49 -7.51 -19.76
C CYS A 544 2.66 -8.77 -19.51
N GLU A 545 1.34 -8.64 -19.55
CA GLU A 545 0.41 -9.76 -19.38
C GLU A 545 -0.62 -9.75 -20.50
N CYS A 546 -0.82 -10.90 -21.14
CA CYS A 546 -1.79 -11.01 -22.21
C CYS A 546 -3.21 -10.72 -21.68
N PRO A 547 -3.94 -9.76 -22.26
CA PRO A 547 -5.17 -9.26 -21.67
C PRO A 547 -6.35 -10.19 -21.92
N VAL A 548 -7.46 -9.93 -21.23
CA VAL A 548 -8.77 -10.49 -21.56
C VAL A 548 -9.65 -9.36 -22.10
N VAL A 549 -9.95 -9.41 -23.40
CA VAL A 549 -10.71 -8.34 -24.08
C VAL A 549 -12.01 -8.92 -24.63
N LYS A 550 -13.15 -8.33 -24.26
CA LYS A 550 -14.49 -8.80 -24.67
C LYS A 550 -14.75 -10.28 -24.34
N GLY A 551 -14.18 -10.78 -23.24
CA GLY A 551 -14.30 -12.19 -22.85
C GLY A 551 -13.36 -13.15 -23.60
N VAL A 552 -12.58 -12.66 -24.57
CA VAL A 552 -11.54 -13.43 -25.25
C VAL A 552 -10.25 -13.37 -24.44
N LYS A 553 -9.76 -14.53 -24.00
CA LYS A 553 -8.51 -14.63 -23.26
C LYS A 553 -7.35 -14.72 -24.24
N PHE A 554 -6.36 -13.84 -24.10
CA PHE A 554 -5.11 -13.98 -24.84
C PHE A 554 -4.11 -14.82 -24.02
N VAL A 555 -3.32 -15.64 -24.69
CA VAL A 555 -2.31 -16.50 -24.08
C VAL A 555 -0.99 -16.31 -24.81
N GLY A 556 0.11 -16.20 -24.07
CA GLY A 556 1.43 -15.96 -24.63
C GLY A 556 2.40 -15.44 -23.57
N ASP A 557 3.51 -14.86 -24.03
CA ASP A 557 4.56 -14.31 -23.14
C ASP A 557 4.29 -12.86 -22.72
N GLY A 558 3.33 -12.17 -23.34
CA GLY A 558 3.02 -10.75 -23.08
C GLY A 558 3.99 -9.76 -23.72
N TYR A 559 5.21 -10.20 -24.07
CA TYR A 559 6.26 -9.33 -24.62
C TYR A 559 6.25 -9.34 -26.15
N THR A 560 6.27 -10.52 -26.74
CA THR A 560 6.40 -10.70 -28.19
C THR A 560 5.20 -11.39 -28.81
N ASN A 561 4.46 -12.19 -28.02
CA ASN A 561 3.33 -12.94 -28.49
C ASN A 561 2.17 -12.95 -27.49
N CYS A 562 0.97 -12.65 -27.98
CA CYS A 562 -0.29 -12.92 -27.32
C CYS A 562 -1.29 -13.38 -28.38
N GLU A 563 -1.76 -14.62 -28.27
CA GLU A 563 -2.72 -15.21 -29.20
C GLU A 563 -4.07 -15.39 -28.54
N ALA A 564 -5.14 -15.04 -29.26
CA ALA A 564 -6.50 -15.24 -28.80
C ALA A 564 -6.80 -16.74 -28.63
N SER A 565 -7.18 -17.15 -27.42
CA SER A 565 -7.46 -18.53 -27.04
C SER A 565 -8.81 -18.65 -26.33
N GLY A 566 -9.43 -19.83 -26.44
CA GLY A 566 -10.70 -20.16 -25.78
C GLY A 566 -11.96 -19.78 -26.57
N ILE A 567 -13.09 -19.85 -25.86
CA ILE A 567 -14.43 -19.61 -26.43
C ILE A 567 -14.55 -18.12 -26.76
N GLY A 568 -14.79 -17.79 -28.03
CA GLY A 568 -14.87 -16.39 -28.49
C GLY A 568 -13.63 -15.91 -29.26
N ARG A 569 -12.55 -16.70 -29.38
CA ARG A 569 -11.35 -16.30 -30.15
C ARG A 569 -11.65 -15.91 -31.61
N CYS A 570 -12.74 -16.41 -32.20
CA CYS A 570 -13.15 -16.06 -33.55
C CYS A 570 -13.64 -14.61 -33.69
N GLU A 571 -13.92 -13.90 -32.59
CA GLU A 571 -14.28 -12.48 -32.61
C GLU A 571 -13.08 -11.57 -32.93
N ILE A 572 -11.87 -12.00 -32.57
CA ILE A 572 -10.63 -11.27 -32.85
C ILE A 572 -9.95 -11.90 -34.08
N LYS A 573 -9.89 -11.19 -35.20
CA LYS A 573 -9.23 -11.65 -36.46
C LYS A 573 -9.61 -13.09 -36.86
N ASN A 574 -10.84 -13.53 -36.58
CA ASN A 574 -11.31 -14.89 -36.86
C ASN A 574 -10.39 -15.99 -36.28
N GLY A 575 -9.77 -15.73 -35.12
CA GLY A 575 -8.87 -16.68 -34.45
C GLY A 575 -7.63 -17.05 -35.27
N GLY A 576 -7.21 -16.20 -36.22
CA GLY A 576 -6.11 -16.48 -37.15
C GLY A 576 -6.45 -17.50 -38.24
N CYS A 577 -7.73 -17.89 -38.35
CA CYS A 577 -8.19 -18.89 -39.31
C CYS A 577 -8.72 -18.27 -40.60
N TRP A 578 -8.68 -19.06 -41.66
CA TRP A 578 -9.19 -18.69 -42.97
C TRP A 578 -10.69 -18.31 -42.89
N LYS A 579 -11.04 -17.24 -43.60
CA LYS A 579 -12.40 -16.74 -43.77
C LYS A 579 -12.55 -16.17 -45.18
N GLU A 580 -13.58 -16.58 -45.89
CA GLU A 580 -13.90 -16.06 -47.22
C GLU A 580 -15.40 -15.76 -47.33
N THR A 581 -15.74 -14.71 -48.09
CA THR A 581 -17.11 -14.34 -48.41
C THR A 581 -17.31 -14.38 -49.92
N ARG A 582 -18.23 -15.21 -50.39
CA ARG A 582 -18.58 -15.32 -51.82
C ARG A 582 -20.10 -15.35 -51.98
N ASN A 583 -20.62 -14.52 -52.89
CA ASN A 583 -22.06 -14.39 -53.17
C ASN A 583 -22.93 -14.18 -51.92
N GLY A 584 -22.46 -13.39 -50.96
CA GLY A 584 -23.18 -13.10 -49.71
C GLY A 584 -23.12 -14.20 -48.64
N LYS A 585 -22.54 -15.38 -48.94
CA LYS A 585 -22.28 -16.45 -47.97
C LYS A 585 -20.86 -16.29 -47.42
N THR A 586 -20.72 -16.21 -46.09
CA THR A 586 -19.41 -16.13 -45.42
C THR A 586 -19.11 -17.46 -44.75
N ILE A 587 -17.95 -18.03 -45.05
CA ILE A 587 -17.50 -19.32 -44.52
C ILE A 587 -16.19 -19.08 -43.76
N SER A 588 -16.06 -19.71 -42.60
CA SER A 588 -14.91 -19.56 -41.72
C SER A 588 -14.42 -20.93 -41.26
N ALA A 589 -13.10 -21.07 -41.15
CA ALA A 589 -12.43 -22.21 -40.54
C ALA A 589 -12.26 -22.08 -39.02
N CYS A 590 -12.74 -20.97 -38.42
CA CYS A 590 -12.75 -20.76 -36.99
C CYS A 590 -14.06 -21.27 -36.39
N SER A 591 -13.97 -22.11 -35.35
CA SER A 591 -15.12 -22.59 -34.60
C SER A 591 -15.01 -22.18 -33.13
N ASN A 592 -16.09 -21.61 -32.59
CA ASN A 592 -16.23 -21.31 -31.16
C ASN A 592 -16.42 -22.59 -30.31
N GLU A 593 -16.61 -23.76 -30.93
CA GLU A 593 -16.72 -25.04 -30.22
C GLU A 593 -15.34 -25.68 -29.96
N VAL A 594 -14.27 -25.22 -30.63
CA VAL A 594 -12.91 -25.75 -30.51
C VAL A 594 -11.98 -24.68 -29.94
N SER A 595 -11.35 -24.98 -28.80
CA SER A 595 -10.54 -24.02 -28.04
C SER A 595 -9.23 -23.62 -28.72
N GLU A 596 -8.70 -24.44 -29.64
CA GLU A 596 -7.42 -24.21 -30.33
C GLU A 596 -7.43 -24.73 -31.79
N GLY A 597 -6.66 -24.09 -32.67
CA GLY A 597 -6.42 -24.53 -34.06
C GLY A 597 -7.51 -24.19 -35.07
N CYS A 598 -7.21 -24.27 -36.36
CA CYS A 598 -8.16 -23.98 -37.44
C CYS A 598 -8.60 -25.27 -38.14
N LYS A 599 -9.89 -25.39 -38.46
CA LYS A 599 -10.42 -26.56 -39.15
C LYS A 599 -11.36 -26.13 -40.26
N CYS A 600 -11.07 -26.53 -41.49
CA CYS A 600 -11.95 -26.28 -42.61
C CYS A 600 -13.35 -26.88 -42.33
N PRO A 601 -14.42 -26.12 -42.62
CA PRO A 601 -15.78 -26.62 -42.44
C PRO A 601 -16.07 -27.77 -43.43
N PRO A 602 -17.12 -28.56 -43.20
CA PRO A 602 -17.54 -29.61 -44.14
C PRO A 602 -17.73 -29.06 -45.55
N GLY A 603 -17.31 -29.81 -46.57
CA GLY A 603 -17.28 -29.39 -47.97
C GLY A 603 -15.97 -28.70 -48.40
N PHE A 604 -15.02 -28.51 -47.47
CA PHE A 604 -13.71 -27.92 -47.77
C PHE A 604 -12.56 -28.80 -47.27
N LYS A 605 -11.42 -28.74 -47.96
CA LYS A 605 -10.15 -29.38 -47.58
C LYS A 605 -9.02 -28.36 -47.50
N GLY A 606 -8.12 -28.52 -46.53
CA GLY A 606 -6.99 -27.59 -46.35
C GLY A 606 -6.47 -27.56 -44.92
N ASP A 607 -5.56 -26.62 -44.66
CA ASP A 607 -4.94 -26.40 -43.34
C ASP A 607 -5.81 -25.54 -42.41
N GLY A 608 -6.84 -24.88 -42.95
CA GLY A 608 -7.72 -23.98 -42.20
C GLY A 608 -7.10 -22.63 -41.82
N ILE A 609 -5.81 -22.42 -42.10
CA ILE A 609 -5.08 -21.19 -41.74
C ILE A 609 -4.95 -20.30 -42.98
N LYS A 610 -4.39 -20.83 -44.06
CA LYS A 610 -4.13 -20.07 -45.29
C LYS A 610 -5.11 -20.40 -46.40
N SER A 611 -5.60 -21.65 -46.47
CA SER A 611 -6.59 -22.04 -47.46
C SER A 611 -7.54 -23.12 -46.98
N CYS A 612 -8.80 -22.96 -47.36
CA CYS A 612 -9.78 -24.03 -47.42
C CYS A 612 -10.29 -24.07 -48.85
N GLU A 613 -9.91 -25.12 -49.59
CA GLU A 613 -10.34 -25.34 -50.97
C GLU A 613 -11.64 -26.12 -50.98
N ASP A 614 -12.56 -25.70 -51.86
CA ASP A 614 -13.83 -26.39 -52.10
C ASP A 614 -13.58 -27.82 -52.58
N ILE A 615 -14.25 -28.79 -51.98
CA ILE A 615 -14.21 -30.19 -52.42
C ILE A 615 -15.23 -30.32 -53.54
N ASP A 616 -14.78 -30.67 -54.74
CA ASP A 616 -15.69 -31.01 -55.83
C ASP A 616 -16.23 -32.43 -55.63
N GLU A 617 -17.33 -32.55 -54.89
CA GLU A 617 -17.93 -33.85 -54.57
C GLU A 617 -18.40 -34.61 -55.82
N CYS A 618 -18.75 -33.89 -56.90
CA CYS A 618 -19.15 -34.47 -58.18
C CYS A 618 -17.97 -35.11 -58.92
N LYS A 619 -16.79 -34.46 -58.89
CA LYS A 619 -15.57 -34.98 -59.51
C LYS A 619 -14.95 -36.12 -58.71
N GLU A 620 -15.00 -36.06 -57.39
CA GLU A 620 -14.49 -37.12 -56.51
C GLU A 620 -15.44 -38.35 -56.45
N LYS A 621 -16.65 -38.27 -57.03
CA LYS A 621 -17.69 -39.33 -57.05
C LYS A 621 -18.06 -39.84 -55.65
N LEU A 622 -17.86 -39.01 -54.63
CA LEU A 622 -18.15 -39.35 -53.24
C LEU A 622 -19.66 -39.44 -52.98
N TYR A 623 -20.46 -38.66 -53.71
CA TYR A 623 -21.91 -38.56 -53.53
C TYR A 623 -22.66 -38.66 -54.87
N CYS A 624 -23.97 -38.94 -54.80
CA CYS A 624 -24.89 -38.99 -55.95
C CYS A 624 -24.60 -40.09 -56.98
N GLN A 625 -24.40 -41.32 -56.50
CA GLN A 625 -24.13 -42.51 -57.32
C GLN A 625 -25.39 -43.18 -57.92
N CYS A 626 -26.50 -42.47 -58.07
CA CYS A 626 -27.73 -43.04 -58.62
C CYS A 626 -27.78 -42.98 -60.15
N LYS A 627 -28.33 -44.02 -60.79
CA LYS A 627 -28.51 -44.07 -62.25
C LYS A 627 -29.53 -43.01 -62.68
N GLY A 628 -29.07 -42.01 -63.45
CA GLY A 628 -29.92 -40.93 -63.98
C GLY A 628 -29.94 -39.64 -63.13
N CYS A 629 -28.94 -39.45 -62.28
CA CYS A 629 -28.81 -38.28 -61.42
C CYS A 629 -27.75 -37.32 -61.98
N SER A 630 -28.07 -36.02 -62.06
CA SER A 630 -27.12 -34.97 -62.43
C SER A 630 -26.60 -34.29 -61.17
N CYS A 631 -25.27 -34.17 -61.06
CA CYS A 631 -24.58 -33.57 -59.91
C CYS A 631 -24.03 -32.21 -60.34
N GLU A 632 -24.32 -31.17 -59.57
CA GLU A 632 -23.78 -29.82 -59.74
C GLU A 632 -23.00 -29.45 -58.46
N ASN A 633 -21.71 -29.13 -58.62
CA ASN A 633 -20.88 -28.70 -57.51
C ASN A 633 -21.16 -27.24 -57.16
N THR A 634 -21.39 -26.94 -55.89
CA THR A 634 -21.64 -25.59 -55.39
C THR A 634 -20.59 -25.22 -54.34
N TRP A 635 -20.40 -23.93 -54.06
CA TRP A 635 -19.37 -23.52 -53.11
C TRP A 635 -19.72 -23.93 -51.66
N GLY A 636 -19.00 -24.92 -51.16
CA GLY A 636 -19.14 -25.59 -49.88
C GLY A 636 -20.23 -26.66 -49.81
N SER A 637 -20.76 -27.14 -50.94
CA SER A 637 -21.82 -28.17 -51.00
C SER A 637 -22.00 -28.69 -52.43
N TYR A 638 -22.84 -29.69 -52.64
CA TYR A 638 -23.27 -30.14 -53.98
C TYR A 638 -24.79 -30.21 -54.08
N GLU A 639 -25.33 -30.11 -55.29
CA GLU A 639 -26.76 -30.31 -55.58
C GLU A 639 -26.94 -31.48 -56.54
N CYS A 640 -27.90 -32.37 -56.23
CA CYS A 640 -28.16 -33.54 -57.04
C CYS A 640 -29.61 -33.59 -57.49
N SER A 641 -29.81 -33.51 -58.80
CA SER A 641 -31.11 -33.63 -59.44
C SER A 641 -31.30 -35.05 -59.94
N CYS A 642 -32.24 -35.77 -59.32
CA CYS A 642 -32.55 -37.16 -59.63
C CYS A 642 -33.95 -37.21 -60.26
N GLY A 643 -34.05 -37.68 -61.51
CA GLY A 643 -35.33 -37.83 -62.20
C GLY A 643 -36.14 -39.03 -61.67
N GLY A 644 -36.74 -38.90 -60.49
CA GLY A 644 -37.61 -39.91 -59.89
C GLY A 644 -38.83 -39.27 -59.27
N LYS A 645 -40.02 -39.64 -59.77
CA LYS A 645 -41.32 -39.17 -59.28
C LYS A 645 -41.43 -39.35 -57.76
N GLU A 646 -41.77 -38.29 -57.06
CA GLU A 646 -42.25 -38.35 -55.67
C GLU A 646 -43.40 -39.34 -55.58
N ALA A 647 -43.19 -40.43 -54.85
CA ALA A 647 -44.27 -41.24 -54.34
C ALA A 647 -44.85 -40.49 -53.14
N THR A 648 -45.99 -39.84 -53.34
CA THR A 648 -46.87 -39.40 -52.26
C THR A 648 -47.39 -40.63 -51.54
N SER A 649 -46.66 -41.08 -50.51
CA SER A 649 -47.19 -42.03 -49.54
C SER A 649 -48.23 -41.31 -48.69
N ALA A 650 -49.50 -41.45 -49.08
CA ALA A 650 -50.64 -41.13 -48.23
C ALA A 650 -50.61 -42.09 -47.02
N VAL A 651 -49.93 -41.68 -45.96
CA VAL A 651 -50.04 -42.33 -44.65
C VAL A 651 -51.43 -42.00 -44.12
N GLY A 652 -52.32 -42.99 -44.13
CA GLY A 652 -53.66 -42.88 -43.58
C GLY A 652 -53.60 -42.33 -42.15
N TRP A 653 -54.38 -41.29 -41.88
CA TRP A 653 -54.40 -40.55 -40.61
C TRP A 653 -54.66 -41.44 -39.37
N SER A 654 -55.08 -42.70 -39.53
CA SER A 654 -55.26 -43.65 -38.42
C SER A 654 -53.97 -44.12 -37.74
N PHE A 655 -52.82 -44.11 -38.40
CA PHE A 655 -51.55 -44.56 -37.76
C PHE A 655 -50.97 -43.51 -36.80
N LEU A 656 -51.22 -42.23 -37.03
CA LEU A 656 -50.74 -41.15 -36.16
C LEU A 656 -51.48 -41.11 -34.81
N TRP A 657 -52.77 -41.46 -34.77
CA TRP A 657 -53.54 -41.51 -33.52
C TRP A 657 -53.10 -42.67 -32.60
N VAL A 658 -52.72 -43.83 -33.14
CA VAL A 658 -52.24 -44.96 -32.33
C VAL A 658 -50.88 -44.65 -31.69
N ILE A 659 -49.98 -43.99 -32.43
CA ILE A 659 -48.68 -43.56 -31.91
C ILE A 659 -48.86 -42.43 -30.89
N PHE A 660 -49.76 -41.48 -31.15
CA PHE A 660 -50.06 -40.38 -30.24
C PHE A 660 -50.65 -40.88 -28.91
N PHE A 661 -51.65 -41.77 -28.94
CA PHE A 661 -52.21 -42.35 -27.71
C PHE A 661 -51.22 -43.28 -26.99
N GLY A 662 -50.38 -44.02 -27.74
CA GLY A 662 -49.30 -44.84 -27.16
C GLY A 662 -48.24 -44.00 -26.42
N LEU A 663 -47.83 -42.86 -26.98
CA LEU A 663 -46.88 -41.94 -26.34
C LEU A 663 -47.49 -41.21 -25.14
N VAL A 664 -48.78 -40.88 -25.18
CA VAL A 664 -49.49 -40.29 -24.04
C VAL A 664 -49.59 -41.27 -22.87
N LEU A 665 -49.93 -42.55 -23.13
CA LEU A 665 -49.98 -43.58 -22.08
C LEU A 665 -48.58 -43.88 -21.50
N ALA A 666 -47.54 -43.92 -22.34
CA ALA A 666 -46.17 -44.09 -21.88
C ALA A 666 -45.68 -42.87 -21.06
N GLY A 667 -46.05 -41.66 -21.47
CA GLY A 667 -45.73 -40.42 -20.75
C GLY A 667 -46.41 -40.33 -19.37
N VAL A 668 -47.68 -40.73 -19.27
CA VAL A 668 -48.40 -40.79 -17.98
C VAL A 668 -47.80 -41.85 -17.06
N GLY A 669 -47.42 -43.01 -17.59
CA GLY A 669 -46.71 -44.05 -16.83
C GLY A 669 -45.34 -43.58 -16.31
N ALA A 670 -44.54 -42.92 -17.15
CA ALA A 670 -43.25 -42.37 -16.76
C ALA A 670 -43.37 -41.23 -15.75
N TYR A 671 -44.37 -40.36 -15.88
CA TYR A 671 -44.64 -39.27 -14.93
C TYR A 671 -45.11 -39.79 -13.57
N ALA A 672 -45.92 -40.85 -13.53
CA ALA A 672 -46.31 -41.50 -12.27
C ALA A 672 -45.11 -42.12 -11.55
N VAL A 673 -44.20 -42.79 -12.28
CA VAL A 673 -42.95 -43.33 -11.72
C VAL A 673 -42.00 -42.23 -11.26
N TYR A 674 -41.86 -41.15 -12.03
CA TYR A 674 -41.06 -39.97 -11.65
C TYR A 674 -41.58 -39.33 -10.36
N LYS A 675 -42.91 -39.13 -10.25
CA LYS A 675 -43.54 -38.55 -9.06
C LYS A 675 -43.48 -39.49 -7.85
N TYR A 676 -43.48 -40.81 -8.07
CA TYR A 676 -43.29 -41.80 -7.01
C TYR A 676 -41.82 -41.84 -6.52
N ARG A 677 -40.84 -41.72 -7.43
CA ARG A 677 -39.39 -41.68 -7.09
C ARG A 677 -38.96 -40.37 -6.40
N LEU A 678 -39.53 -39.22 -6.78
CA LEU A 678 -39.19 -37.94 -6.11
C LEU A 678 -39.68 -37.91 -4.66
N ARG A 679 -40.76 -38.62 -4.35
CA ARG A 679 -41.32 -38.72 -2.99
C ARG A 679 -40.50 -39.63 -2.06
N SER A 680 -39.60 -40.45 -2.59
CA SER A 680 -38.69 -41.32 -1.83
C SER A 680 -37.27 -40.76 -1.69
N TYR A 681 -36.99 -39.55 -2.18
CA TYR A 681 -35.67 -38.90 -2.15
C TYR A 681 -35.65 -37.64 -1.25
N MET A 682 -36.49 -37.62 -0.20
CA MET A 682 -36.54 -36.50 0.75
C MET A 682 -36.46 -36.96 2.21
N ASP A 683 -35.62 -37.96 2.50
CA ASP A 683 -35.25 -38.25 3.91
C ASP A 683 -33.81 -38.75 4.15
N SER A 684 -32.89 -38.47 3.23
CA SER A 684 -31.46 -38.59 3.51
C SER A 684 -30.68 -37.73 2.53
N GLU A 685 -29.74 -36.93 3.05
CA GLU A 685 -28.74 -36.13 2.31
C GLU A 685 -28.95 -34.60 2.19
N ILE A 686 -29.55 -33.97 3.21
CA ILE A 686 -29.09 -32.61 3.63
C ILE A 686 -28.10 -32.77 4.79
N ARG A 687 -26.91 -33.31 4.50
CA ARG A 687 -25.78 -33.28 5.46
C ARG A 687 -24.37 -33.30 4.87
N ALA A 688 -24.22 -33.32 3.53
CA ALA A 688 -22.89 -33.43 2.91
C ALA A 688 -22.29 -32.10 2.39
N ILE A 689 -23.01 -30.96 2.46
CA ILE A 689 -22.50 -29.66 1.96
C ILE A 689 -22.27 -28.63 3.10
N MET A 690 -22.44 -29.02 4.37
CA MET A 690 -22.23 -28.13 5.53
C MET A 690 -21.11 -28.59 6.49
N ALA A 691 -20.10 -29.30 5.98
CA ALA A 691 -18.94 -29.72 6.79
C ALA A 691 -17.69 -28.85 6.60
N GLN A 692 -17.77 -27.75 5.86
CA GLN A 692 -16.61 -26.90 5.55
C GLN A 692 -16.54 -25.61 6.39
N TYR A 693 -17.44 -25.45 7.36
CA TYR A 693 -17.36 -24.37 8.35
C TYR A 693 -17.49 -24.94 9.75
N MET A 694 -16.37 -24.88 10.48
CA MET A 694 -16.19 -25.04 11.92
C MET A 694 -15.66 -26.41 12.43
N PRO A 695 -14.38 -26.46 12.86
CA PRO A 695 -13.77 -27.63 13.50
C PRO A 695 -13.91 -27.53 15.03
N LEU A 696 -14.22 -28.65 15.70
CA LEU A 696 -13.95 -28.80 17.12
C LEU A 696 -13.54 -30.25 17.43
N ASP A 697 -12.53 -30.33 18.28
CA ASP A 697 -11.78 -31.50 18.71
C ASP A 697 -12.61 -32.56 19.43
N ASN A 698 -12.19 -33.82 19.29
CA ASN A 698 -11.73 -34.69 20.39
C ASN A 698 -11.59 -36.14 19.87
N GLN A 699 -10.44 -36.79 20.01
CA GLN A 699 -9.92 -37.47 21.21
C GLN A 699 -10.57 -38.85 21.42
N GLU A 700 -9.73 -39.78 21.90
CA GLU A 700 -10.02 -41.13 22.43
C GLU A 700 -10.07 -42.25 21.37
N ALA A 701 -9.12 -43.19 21.29
CA ALA A 701 -8.49 -44.05 22.30
C ALA A 701 -9.45 -45.03 23.01
N ALA A 702 -9.19 -46.32 22.76
CA ALA A 702 -9.46 -47.50 23.59
C ALA A 702 -10.91 -47.99 23.82
N ASN A 703 -11.14 -49.26 23.43
CA ASN A 703 -11.75 -50.38 24.17
C ASN A 703 -12.35 -51.36 23.14
N GLN A 704 -11.78 -52.54 22.83
CA GLN A 704 -11.57 -53.78 23.61
C GLN A 704 -12.82 -54.31 24.35
N HIS A 705 -13.04 -55.62 24.16
CA HIS A 705 -13.95 -56.56 24.85
C HIS A 705 -15.42 -56.61 24.37
N HIS A 706 -16.11 -57.75 24.15
CA HIS A 706 -15.90 -59.18 24.40
C HIS A 706 -16.89 -59.97 23.50
N VAL A 707 -16.52 -61.13 22.94
CA VAL A 707 -17.46 -62.19 22.55
C VAL A 707 -16.87 -63.54 22.92
N ALA A 708 -17.56 -64.29 23.79
CA ALA A 708 -17.40 -65.74 23.93
C ALA A 708 -18.64 -66.38 24.57
N HIS A 709 -18.98 -67.56 24.01
CA HIS A 709 -19.88 -68.64 24.46
C HIS A 709 -21.39 -68.44 24.26
N ALA A 710 -22.20 -69.44 23.94
CA ALA A 710 -22.08 -70.83 23.43
C ALA A 710 -23.53 -71.35 23.32
N GLY A 711 -23.81 -72.38 22.50
CA GLY A 711 -24.98 -73.25 22.73
C GLY A 711 -25.78 -73.69 21.49
N ASP A 712 -25.36 -74.82 20.94
CA ASP A 712 -26.07 -76.00 20.38
C ASP A 712 -27.60 -76.03 20.13
N ASP A 713 -27.92 -76.61 18.97
CA ASP A 713 -28.94 -77.63 18.65
C ASP A 713 -30.38 -77.50 19.18
N ILE A 714 -31.33 -77.25 18.25
CA ILE A 714 -32.40 -78.16 17.75
C ILE A 714 -33.03 -77.55 16.49
#